data_AF-A0A8J5MKE2-F1
#
_entry.id   AF-A0A8J5MKE2-F1
#
_cell.length_a   1.000
_cell.length_b   1.000
_cell.length_c   1.000
_cell.angle_alpha   90.00
_cell.angle_beta   90.00
_cell.angle_gamma   90.00
#
_symmetry.space_group_name_H-M   'P 1'
#
loop_
_entity.id
_entity.type
_entity.pdbx_description
1 polymer ?
#
loop_
_entity_poly.entity_id
_entity_poly.type
_entity_poly.pdbx_seq_one_letter_code
_entity_poly.pdbx_strand_id
1 'polypeptide(L)'
;MSSVLEKTFTGLVHSLLGAGSSNNPVSQNVSGVSGLQNVSLGLVHFVEKLQAARRISKQEEEHCVEHESREWSKVLSSPGVNSSVVADLLCRALIASVRGYDLPSLHIHAIKLTQSPNVLHKKIGYLFVSQALHPGSELTLLLVNTIQRDLAAPNALQVAASLDSLPTVVTPDLIPSIIKALTHCLAHQQVYIRRRCAAMVGMVATGCGEELQATTSDLIPHLLHLLADQDPGVALSAITALCNIYKVCGQEKAELRDQVAKSASHLLTQALNGSLPKDYQVNTLSAPFVQIQMLKVLQSLSSKDWRIPNEVIVAVELVLSQPWGGKEIALYAVLLECVFTVTALPHNDNLLSNILQVVLGFLKSSNVDLKYVGLKALASVFSVLEEALTPSHLEAVLDCLYHSDPNLQAKTLKLLCTMANSHNYQAVCTTLLEFSGRTKDSATRRTIIEELGTIVTKHCQDVAWCVELILPIILTSPTPDRRLADALVYVLGKGFREEKTIQASTEASQELLLKIFSHNTLSQTYLSLIASVLNLHYIRDPKQVSKYFTDSFFEKVKFMTNLKESDSAIFQCLKNIGLHDEIVCAEIITFLQPHTTKGNVDLAVREKSKEICMWLTNPELSLRVIKRQEDILNRKVTLDLTLSFLDKYVVDSLENGAIPYKPFSVVMGNTSILDKLSSDVQETQWNTNPSTGSDDGHSSTPSTGTGLTSVTSQSSNVLNRSMIANTKSVWSTEGRIRQKSEGEESIKSRVDSASQPVGSLQGTLLGDEEEEDEVTEGSVELADEAQEDEKEKGLETSVIQRSQLTQALLAGLGMTRTK
;
A
#
# COMPACT_ATOMS: atom_id res chain seq x y z
N MET A 1 20.51 4.87 -7.23
CA MET A 1 21.11 3.76 -8.03
C MET A 1 22.19 4.20 -9.03
N SER A 2 22.25 5.46 -9.49
CA SER A 2 23.20 5.91 -10.52
C SER A 2 24.66 5.51 -10.25
N SER A 3 25.20 5.68 -9.04
CA SER A 3 26.60 5.35 -8.74
C SER A 3 26.94 3.85 -8.83
N VAL A 4 25.96 2.95 -8.82
CA VAL A 4 26.18 1.51 -9.09
C VAL A 4 26.19 1.27 -10.59
N LEU A 5 25.22 1.83 -11.34
CA LEU A 5 25.21 1.81 -12.81
C LEU A 5 26.48 2.40 -13.39
N GLU A 6 26.88 3.57 -12.91
CA GLU A 6 28.08 4.29 -13.30
C GLU A 6 29.36 3.52 -12.94
N LYS A 7 29.41 2.83 -11.79
CA LYS A 7 30.51 1.90 -11.45
C LYS A 7 30.51 0.64 -12.30
N THR A 8 29.35 0.07 -12.65
CA THR A 8 29.30 -1.06 -13.59
C THR A 8 29.71 -0.63 -14.99
N PHE A 9 29.28 0.53 -15.50
CA PHE A 9 29.65 1.02 -16.84
C PHE A 9 31.10 1.50 -16.91
N THR A 10 31.60 2.26 -15.91
CA THR A 10 33.02 2.61 -15.84
C THR A 10 33.88 1.37 -15.61
N GLY A 11 33.41 0.38 -14.84
CA GLY A 11 34.06 -0.93 -14.69
C GLY A 11 34.07 -1.75 -15.99
N LEU A 12 32.99 -1.72 -16.77
CA LEU A 12 32.90 -2.32 -18.11
C LEU A 12 33.91 -1.64 -19.05
N VAL A 13 33.95 -0.31 -19.07
CA VAL A 13 34.91 0.49 -19.85
C VAL A 13 36.36 0.24 -19.39
N HIS A 14 36.64 0.18 -18.09
CA HIS A 14 37.98 -0.17 -17.57
C HIS A 14 38.39 -1.61 -17.89
N SER A 15 37.43 -2.54 -17.87
CA SER A 15 37.62 -3.94 -18.22
C SER A 15 37.75 -4.17 -19.73
N LEU A 16 37.26 -3.23 -20.56
CA LEU A 16 37.44 -3.22 -22.01
C LEU A 16 38.75 -2.52 -22.42
N LEU A 17 39.14 -1.44 -21.75
CA LEU A 17 40.30 -0.62 -22.16
C LEU A 17 41.65 -1.08 -21.59
N GLY A 18 41.67 -1.82 -20.46
CA GLY A 18 42.88 -2.39 -19.88
C GLY A 18 43.74 -1.38 -19.11
N ALA A 19 44.25 -1.79 -17.94
CA ALA A 19 45.04 -0.92 -17.08
C ALA A 19 46.50 -0.79 -17.57
N GLY A 20 46.84 0.36 -18.17
CA GLY A 20 48.21 0.74 -18.51
C GLY A 20 48.68 1.95 -17.72
N SER A 21 49.32 1.77 -16.57
CA SER A 21 49.81 2.87 -15.73
C SER A 21 51.10 2.52 -14.97
N SER A 22 52.25 2.58 -15.66
CA SER A 22 53.53 3.07 -15.13
C SER A 22 54.64 2.98 -16.18
N ASN A 23 55.40 4.07 -16.34
CA ASN A 23 56.62 4.26 -17.12
C ASN A 23 57.45 3.00 -17.49
N ASN A 24 57.57 2.69 -18.79
CA ASN A 24 58.86 2.42 -19.46
C ASN A 24 58.72 2.30 -20.99
N PRO A 25 59.72 2.72 -21.79
CA PRO A 25 59.66 2.68 -23.26
C PRO A 25 60.39 1.46 -23.85
N VAL A 26 59.70 0.31 -23.97
CA VAL A 26 60.18 -0.85 -24.76
C VAL A 26 59.01 -1.41 -25.59
N SER A 27 59.31 -1.86 -26.81
CA SER A 27 58.33 -2.37 -27.77
C SER A 27 58.20 -3.90 -27.74
N GLN A 28 57.22 -4.41 -28.50
CA GLN A 28 56.94 -5.81 -28.87
C GLN A 28 55.96 -6.62 -28.00
N ASN A 29 55.04 -7.28 -28.72
CA ASN A 29 54.38 -8.55 -28.45
C ASN A 29 53.53 -8.73 -27.17
N VAL A 30 52.24 -8.37 -27.27
CA VAL A 30 51.15 -9.04 -26.52
C VAL A 30 50.05 -9.48 -27.49
N SER A 31 50.20 -10.66 -28.07
CA SER A 31 49.13 -11.37 -28.78
C SER A 31 48.30 -12.18 -27.78
N GLY A 32 47.11 -11.69 -27.37
CA GLY A 32 46.37 -12.38 -26.29
C GLY A 32 44.91 -12.00 -26.00
N VAL A 33 44.29 -10.97 -26.60
CA VAL A 33 42.85 -10.67 -26.39
C VAL A 33 42.17 -10.25 -27.70
N SER A 34 41.48 -11.18 -28.36
CA SER A 34 40.83 -10.96 -29.66
C SER A 34 39.54 -10.12 -29.61
N GLY A 35 38.98 -9.88 -28.42
CA GLY A 35 37.63 -9.32 -28.26
C GLY A 35 37.51 -7.79 -28.41
N LEU A 36 38.62 -7.06 -28.51
CA LEU A 36 38.63 -5.59 -28.35
C LEU A 36 38.79 -4.77 -29.62
N GLN A 37 38.93 -5.41 -30.79
CA GLN A 37 39.13 -4.71 -32.08
C GLN A 37 37.85 -4.06 -32.66
N ASN A 38 36.70 -4.22 -32.00
CA ASN A 38 35.38 -3.92 -32.57
C ASN A 38 34.60 -2.77 -31.90
N VAL A 39 35.18 -2.04 -30.94
CA VAL A 39 34.55 -0.81 -30.40
C VAL A 39 34.89 0.36 -31.31
N SER A 40 33.88 1.14 -31.72
CA SER A 40 34.10 2.29 -32.59
C SER A 40 34.80 3.45 -31.84
N LEU A 41 35.83 4.02 -32.46
CA LEU A 41 36.58 5.16 -31.92
C LEU A 41 35.67 6.37 -31.61
N GLY A 42 34.62 6.56 -32.42
CA GLY A 42 33.63 7.62 -32.22
C GLY A 42 32.76 7.45 -30.96
N LEU A 43 32.51 6.20 -30.52
CA LEU A 43 31.80 5.93 -29.27
C LEU A 43 32.69 6.26 -28.06
N VAL A 44 33.97 5.89 -28.11
CA VAL A 44 34.96 6.21 -27.06
C VAL A 44 35.08 7.73 -26.91
N HIS A 45 35.32 8.45 -28.01
CA HIS A 45 35.46 9.91 -27.99
C HIS A 45 34.19 10.62 -27.51
N PHE A 46 33.00 10.12 -27.85
CA PHE A 46 31.74 10.66 -27.30
C PHE A 46 31.63 10.46 -25.78
N VAL A 47 32.00 9.27 -25.27
CA VAL A 47 32.01 8.99 -23.82
C VAL A 47 33.02 9.88 -23.09
N GLU A 48 34.20 10.09 -23.66
CA GLU A 48 35.23 10.99 -23.10
C GLU A 48 34.75 12.45 -23.07
N LYS A 49 34.19 12.95 -24.18
CA LYS A 49 33.61 14.30 -24.29
C LYS A 49 32.51 14.53 -23.26
N LEU A 50 31.59 13.57 -23.13
CA LEU A 50 30.48 13.64 -22.17
C LEU A 50 30.98 13.55 -20.72
N GLN A 51 31.96 12.69 -20.42
CA GLN A 51 32.60 12.67 -19.09
C GLN A 51 33.33 13.99 -18.76
N ALA A 52 33.96 14.63 -19.75
CA ALA A 52 34.59 15.93 -19.55
C ALA A 52 33.55 17.02 -19.26
N ALA A 53 32.45 17.06 -20.01
CA ALA A 53 31.32 17.95 -19.77
C ALA A 53 30.70 17.76 -18.37
N ARG A 54 30.44 16.50 -17.98
CA ARG A 54 29.90 16.15 -16.65
C ARG A 54 30.78 16.62 -15.48
N ARG A 55 32.11 16.67 -15.66
CA ARG A 55 33.05 17.20 -14.65
C ARG A 55 32.98 18.72 -14.49
N ILE A 56 32.42 19.43 -15.47
CA ILE A 56 32.19 20.88 -15.43
C ILE A 56 30.83 21.16 -14.79
N SER A 57 29.73 20.66 -15.37
CA SER A 57 28.38 20.78 -14.81
C SER A 57 27.38 19.81 -15.47
N LYS A 58 26.16 19.69 -14.91
CA LYS A 58 25.04 19.01 -15.59
C LYS A 58 24.62 19.78 -16.87
N GLN A 59 24.65 21.10 -16.83
CA GLN A 59 24.24 21.95 -17.96
C GLN A 59 25.19 21.80 -19.16
N GLU A 60 26.49 21.60 -18.93
CA GLU A 60 27.45 21.35 -20.01
C GLU A 60 27.29 19.94 -20.59
N GLU A 61 26.96 18.93 -19.77
CA GLU A 61 26.60 17.58 -20.23
C GLU A 61 25.35 17.63 -21.14
N GLU A 62 24.32 18.35 -20.71
CA GLU A 62 23.06 18.57 -21.41
C GLU A 62 23.28 19.31 -22.75
N HIS A 63 23.99 20.44 -22.74
CA HIS A 63 24.39 21.16 -23.96
C HIS A 63 25.24 20.30 -24.92
N CYS A 64 26.14 19.46 -24.39
CA CYS A 64 26.94 18.53 -25.19
C CYS A 64 26.06 17.46 -25.86
N VAL A 65 25.08 16.89 -25.16
CA VAL A 65 24.14 15.90 -25.70
C VAL A 65 23.21 16.55 -26.73
N GLU A 66 22.69 17.76 -26.46
CA GLU A 66 21.91 18.52 -27.44
C GLU A 66 22.71 18.78 -28.73
N HIS A 67 23.94 19.29 -28.62
CA HIS A 67 24.78 19.55 -29.79
C HIS A 67 25.00 18.27 -30.62
N GLU A 68 25.38 17.17 -29.97
CA GLU A 68 25.61 15.89 -30.66
C GLU A 68 24.33 15.34 -31.28
N SER A 69 23.19 15.37 -30.59
CA SER A 69 21.91 14.88 -31.12
C SER A 69 21.43 15.63 -32.36
N ARG A 70 21.68 16.94 -32.44
CA ARG A 70 21.42 17.76 -33.64
C ARG A 70 22.31 17.33 -34.81
N GLU A 71 23.60 17.08 -34.58
CA GLU A 71 24.51 16.59 -35.63
C GLU A 71 24.16 15.16 -36.09
N TRP A 72 23.84 14.25 -35.17
CA TRP A 72 23.41 12.90 -35.51
C TRP A 72 22.11 12.94 -36.35
N SER A 73 21.15 13.79 -35.97
CA SER A 73 19.90 13.98 -36.71
C SER A 73 20.15 14.55 -38.13
N LYS A 74 21.07 15.50 -38.29
CA LYS A 74 21.49 16.01 -39.61
C LYS A 74 22.10 14.91 -40.49
N VAL A 75 23.02 14.12 -39.94
CA VAL A 75 23.67 13.02 -40.67
C VAL A 75 22.64 11.99 -41.11
N LEU A 76 21.75 11.55 -40.21
CA LEU A 76 20.70 10.57 -40.50
C LEU A 76 19.63 11.06 -41.49
N SER A 77 19.44 12.38 -41.59
CA SER A 77 18.53 12.99 -42.57
C SER A 77 19.10 13.02 -44.00
N SER A 78 20.38 12.71 -44.20
CA SER A 78 20.99 12.68 -45.54
C SER A 78 20.59 11.42 -46.33
N PRO A 79 20.39 11.50 -47.65
CA PRO A 79 20.05 10.34 -48.46
C PRO A 79 21.26 9.39 -48.63
N GLY A 80 21.04 8.09 -48.39
CA GLY A 80 22.05 7.05 -48.66
C GLY A 80 23.01 6.70 -47.51
N VAL A 81 22.70 7.07 -46.27
CA VAL A 81 23.55 6.73 -45.10
C VAL A 81 23.72 5.21 -44.95
N ASN A 82 24.98 4.76 -44.91
CA ASN A 82 25.34 3.37 -44.65
C ASN A 82 24.84 2.89 -43.28
N SER A 83 24.25 1.69 -43.21
CA SER A 83 23.69 1.14 -41.96
C SER A 83 24.70 0.99 -40.81
N SER A 84 26.00 0.90 -41.12
CA SER A 84 27.08 0.92 -40.12
C SER A 84 27.24 2.28 -39.43
N VAL A 85 27.03 3.38 -40.16
CA VAL A 85 27.01 4.74 -39.59
C VAL A 85 25.77 4.94 -38.73
N VAL A 86 24.60 4.45 -39.19
CA VAL A 86 23.37 4.44 -38.37
C VAL A 86 23.58 3.66 -37.06
N ALA A 87 24.21 2.49 -37.13
CA ALA A 87 24.52 1.67 -35.96
C ALA A 87 25.49 2.37 -34.98
N ASP A 88 26.56 3.01 -35.47
CA ASP A 88 27.49 3.76 -34.61
C ASP A 88 26.80 4.94 -33.90
N LEU A 89 26.00 5.72 -34.63
CA LEU A 89 25.26 6.85 -34.04
C LEU A 89 24.24 6.39 -33.00
N LEU A 90 23.52 5.29 -33.25
CA LEU A 90 22.59 4.72 -32.26
C LEU A 90 23.29 4.14 -31.03
N CYS A 91 24.51 3.62 -31.15
CA CYS A 91 25.33 3.23 -29.99
C CYS A 91 25.69 4.44 -29.11
N ARG A 92 26.01 5.61 -29.71
CA ARG A 92 26.25 6.84 -28.95
C ARG A 92 24.97 7.35 -28.29
N ALA A 93 23.86 7.36 -29.02
CA ALA A 93 22.55 7.75 -28.52
C ALA A 93 22.03 6.84 -27.38
N LEU A 94 22.37 5.55 -27.39
CA LEU A 94 22.06 4.65 -26.28
C LEU A 94 22.75 5.08 -24.97
N ILE A 95 23.96 5.63 -25.05
CA ILE A 95 24.69 6.14 -23.86
C ILE A 95 24.08 7.45 -23.34
N ALA A 96 23.40 8.22 -24.19
CA ALA A 96 22.61 9.40 -23.78
C ALA A 96 21.25 9.00 -23.16
N SER A 97 20.52 8.06 -23.78
CA SER A 97 19.23 7.60 -23.23
C SER A 97 19.37 6.81 -21.92
N VAL A 98 20.46 6.05 -21.72
CA VAL A 98 20.80 5.43 -20.42
C VAL A 98 21.12 6.47 -19.33
N ARG A 99 21.43 7.73 -19.71
CA ARG A 99 21.55 8.87 -18.77
C ARG A 99 20.25 9.65 -18.56
N GLY A 100 19.17 9.31 -19.27
CA GLY A 100 17.87 9.97 -19.17
C GLY A 100 17.60 11.05 -20.21
N TYR A 101 18.41 11.18 -21.26
CA TYR A 101 18.15 12.10 -22.38
C TYR A 101 17.32 11.40 -23.47
N ASP A 102 16.10 11.88 -23.71
CA ASP A 102 15.23 11.36 -24.79
C ASP A 102 15.66 11.87 -26.17
N LEU A 103 15.47 11.05 -27.21
CA LEU A 103 16.00 11.25 -28.57
C LEU A 103 15.00 10.79 -29.66
N PRO A 104 13.78 11.36 -29.72
CA PRO A 104 12.69 10.85 -30.56
C PRO A 104 12.99 10.86 -32.07
N SER A 105 13.84 11.77 -32.56
CA SER A 105 14.29 11.81 -33.96
C SER A 105 15.01 10.51 -34.42
N LEU A 106 15.50 9.72 -33.47
CA LEU A 106 16.26 8.49 -33.73
C LEU A 106 15.38 7.24 -33.73
N HIS A 107 14.14 7.31 -33.24
CA HIS A 107 13.27 6.13 -33.04
C HIS A 107 12.97 5.41 -34.36
N ILE A 108 12.56 6.16 -35.39
CA ILE A 108 12.32 5.63 -36.75
C ILE A 108 13.60 5.07 -37.38
N HIS A 109 14.77 5.65 -37.07
CA HIS A 109 16.06 5.18 -37.56
C HIS A 109 16.49 3.85 -36.91
N ALA A 110 16.20 3.65 -35.62
CA ALA A 110 16.40 2.38 -34.94
C ALA A 110 15.46 1.28 -35.47
N ILE A 111 14.18 1.58 -35.69
CA ILE A 111 13.21 0.66 -36.30
C ILE A 111 13.69 0.21 -37.70
N LYS A 112 14.10 1.15 -38.56
CA LYS A 112 14.72 0.82 -39.86
C LYS A 112 15.96 -0.06 -39.72
N LEU A 113 16.75 0.11 -38.66
CA LEU A 113 17.95 -0.72 -38.42
C LEU A 113 17.60 -2.16 -38.00
N THR A 114 16.49 -2.40 -37.28
CA THR A 114 16.01 -3.78 -36.98
C THR A 114 15.70 -4.57 -38.26
N GLN A 115 15.31 -3.89 -39.35
CA GLN A 115 15.00 -4.55 -40.62
C GLN A 115 16.25 -4.93 -41.44
N SER A 116 17.44 -4.45 -41.04
CA SER A 116 18.69 -4.68 -41.78
C SER A 116 19.14 -6.15 -41.83
N PRO A 117 19.85 -6.59 -42.88
CA PRO A 117 20.31 -7.98 -43.03
C PRO A 117 21.52 -8.33 -42.14
N ASN A 118 22.22 -7.33 -41.59
CA ASN A 118 23.34 -7.57 -40.68
C ASN A 118 22.81 -7.77 -39.24
N VAL A 119 23.00 -8.96 -38.68
CA VAL A 119 22.56 -9.31 -37.32
C VAL A 119 23.13 -8.38 -36.25
N LEU A 120 24.33 -7.83 -36.42
CA LEU A 120 24.92 -6.88 -35.45
C LEU A 120 24.20 -5.53 -35.47
N HIS A 121 23.93 -4.98 -36.66
CA HIS A 121 23.14 -3.76 -36.82
C HIS A 121 21.71 -3.96 -36.29
N LYS A 122 21.08 -5.09 -36.65
CA LYS A 122 19.76 -5.50 -36.16
C LYS A 122 19.71 -5.57 -34.63
N LYS A 123 20.72 -6.15 -33.97
CA LYS A 123 20.84 -6.18 -32.49
C LYS A 123 20.95 -4.78 -31.88
N ILE A 124 21.72 -3.87 -32.49
CA ILE A 124 21.82 -2.48 -32.03
C ILE A 124 20.47 -1.77 -32.18
N GLY A 125 19.76 -1.97 -33.30
CA GLY A 125 18.41 -1.45 -33.51
C GLY A 125 17.42 -1.95 -32.45
N TYR A 126 17.38 -3.26 -32.21
CA TYR A 126 16.49 -3.87 -31.21
C TYR A 126 16.83 -3.42 -29.77
N LEU A 127 18.11 -3.30 -29.41
CA LEU A 127 18.54 -2.81 -28.10
C LEU A 127 18.13 -1.33 -27.88
N PHE A 128 18.32 -0.48 -28.89
CA PHE A 128 17.89 0.92 -28.82
C PHE A 128 16.36 1.05 -28.72
N VAL A 129 15.63 0.29 -29.54
CA VAL A 129 14.16 0.17 -29.48
C VAL A 129 13.68 -0.21 -28.08
N SER A 130 14.30 -1.23 -27.47
CA SER A 130 13.89 -1.77 -26.16
C SER A 130 14.13 -0.78 -25.02
N GLN A 131 15.14 0.09 -25.14
CA GLN A 131 15.44 1.13 -24.15
C GLN A 131 14.60 2.40 -24.34
N ALA A 132 14.33 2.80 -25.59
CA ALA A 132 13.76 4.10 -25.93
C ALA A 132 12.23 4.10 -26.12
N LEU A 133 11.64 3.05 -26.70
CA LEU A 133 10.19 2.99 -26.90
C LEU A 133 9.45 2.59 -25.62
N HIS A 134 8.24 3.14 -25.43
CA HIS A 134 7.28 2.63 -24.45
C HIS A 134 6.43 1.51 -25.08
N PRO A 135 5.99 0.49 -24.31
CA PRO A 135 5.19 -0.61 -24.85
C PRO A 135 3.92 -0.17 -25.59
N GLY A 136 3.28 0.92 -25.17
CA GLY A 136 2.08 1.50 -25.82
C GLY A 136 2.34 2.51 -26.95
N SER A 137 3.56 2.63 -27.49
CA SER A 137 3.83 3.54 -28.62
C SER A 137 3.34 2.97 -29.95
N GLU A 138 2.67 3.77 -30.78
CA GLU A 138 2.27 3.36 -32.14
C GLU A 138 3.46 2.87 -33.00
N LEU A 139 4.65 3.43 -32.77
CA LEU A 139 5.89 3.02 -33.44
C LEU A 139 6.25 1.54 -33.18
N THR A 140 5.77 0.97 -32.08
CA THR A 140 5.92 -0.44 -31.72
C THR A 140 5.21 -1.35 -32.73
N LEU A 141 4.10 -0.91 -33.32
CA LEU A 141 3.36 -1.67 -34.35
C LEU A 141 4.20 -1.92 -35.62
N LEU A 142 5.13 -1.01 -35.94
CA LEU A 142 6.03 -1.14 -37.10
C LEU A 142 7.05 -2.29 -36.95
N LEU A 143 7.27 -2.77 -35.72
CA LEU A 143 8.20 -3.85 -35.41
C LEU A 143 7.56 -5.24 -35.52
N VAL A 144 6.23 -5.35 -35.46
CA VAL A 144 5.46 -6.61 -35.39
C VAL A 144 5.84 -7.57 -36.53
N ASN A 145 5.69 -7.11 -37.78
CA ASN A 145 6.04 -7.87 -38.97
C ASN A 145 7.55 -8.19 -39.06
N THR A 146 8.39 -7.35 -38.45
CA THR A 146 9.83 -7.56 -38.37
C THR A 146 10.16 -8.69 -37.39
N ILE A 147 9.52 -8.69 -36.22
CA ILE A 147 9.68 -9.69 -35.15
C ILE A 147 9.12 -11.04 -35.59
N GLN A 148 7.91 -11.13 -36.14
CA GLN A 148 7.36 -12.40 -36.64
C GLN A 148 8.31 -13.09 -37.63
N ARG A 149 8.83 -12.32 -38.61
CA ARG A 149 9.81 -12.80 -39.60
C ARG A 149 11.15 -13.18 -38.96
N ASP A 150 11.60 -12.42 -37.96
CA ASP A 150 12.89 -12.65 -37.29
C ASP A 150 12.85 -13.83 -36.29
N LEU A 151 11.69 -14.13 -35.68
CA LEU A 151 11.44 -15.33 -34.88
C LEU A 151 11.38 -16.60 -35.76
N ALA A 152 10.88 -16.47 -37.00
CA ALA A 152 10.86 -17.53 -37.99
C ALA A 152 12.17 -17.67 -38.81
N ALA A 153 13.21 -16.88 -38.52
CA ALA A 153 14.44 -16.90 -39.29
C ALA A 153 15.31 -18.13 -39.00
N PRO A 154 16.00 -18.70 -40.02
CA PRO A 154 16.90 -19.84 -39.82
C PRO A 154 18.19 -19.46 -39.05
N ASN A 155 18.48 -18.16 -38.89
CA ASN A 155 19.63 -17.70 -38.12
C ASN A 155 19.26 -17.56 -36.64
N ALA A 156 19.74 -18.50 -35.83
CA ALA A 156 19.52 -18.53 -34.39
C ALA A 156 19.94 -17.23 -33.64
N LEU A 157 20.89 -16.45 -34.16
CA LEU A 157 21.27 -15.15 -33.56
C LEU A 157 20.26 -14.02 -33.86
N GLN A 158 19.42 -14.16 -34.90
CA GLN A 158 18.33 -13.27 -35.26
C GLN A 158 17.05 -13.61 -34.47
N VAL A 159 16.77 -14.91 -34.30
CA VAL A 159 15.71 -15.40 -33.39
C VAL A 159 15.99 -14.97 -31.94
N ALA A 160 17.24 -15.11 -31.48
CA ALA A 160 17.62 -14.63 -30.15
C ALA A 160 17.47 -13.11 -30.01
N ALA A 161 17.82 -12.32 -31.03
CA ALA A 161 17.71 -10.86 -30.98
C ALA A 161 16.26 -10.35 -30.95
N SER A 162 15.33 -11.04 -31.63
CA SER A 162 13.90 -10.70 -31.61
C SER A 162 13.21 -11.17 -30.32
N LEU A 163 13.56 -12.35 -29.80
CA LEU A 163 13.14 -12.79 -28.45
C LEU A 163 13.63 -11.82 -27.36
N ASP A 164 14.89 -11.38 -27.42
CA ASP A 164 15.50 -10.49 -26.41
C ASP A 164 14.83 -9.10 -26.36
N SER A 165 14.26 -8.59 -27.47
CA SER A 165 13.49 -7.32 -27.51
C SER A 165 11.99 -7.46 -27.24
N LEU A 166 11.49 -8.68 -27.15
CA LEU A 166 10.07 -8.98 -27.09
C LEU A 166 9.34 -8.44 -25.83
N PRO A 167 9.95 -8.38 -24.62
CA PRO A 167 9.27 -7.87 -23.41
C PRO A 167 8.81 -6.42 -23.52
N THR A 168 9.52 -5.62 -24.32
CA THR A 168 9.31 -4.17 -24.46
C THR A 168 8.45 -3.79 -25.66
N VAL A 169 8.11 -4.77 -26.51
CA VAL A 169 7.42 -4.59 -27.80
C VAL A 169 6.06 -5.31 -27.85
N VAL A 170 5.79 -6.23 -26.91
CA VAL A 170 4.52 -6.95 -26.84
C VAL A 170 3.44 -6.11 -26.13
N THR A 171 2.36 -5.81 -26.87
CA THR A 171 1.02 -5.48 -26.34
C THR A 171 0.14 -6.74 -26.45
N PRO A 172 -0.98 -6.86 -25.69
CA PRO A 172 -1.88 -8.02 -25.75
C PRO A 172 -2.30 -8.41 -27.18
N ASP A 173 -2.64 -7.42 -28.00
CA ASP A 173 -3.13 -7.55 -29.39
C ASP A 173 -2.17 -8.30 -30.31
N LEU A 174 -0.87 -8.18 -30.03
CA LEU A 174 0.19 -8.75 -30.87
C LEU A 174 0.41 -10.23 -30.62
N ILE A 175 -0.05 -10.75 -29.47
CA ILE A 175 0.34 -12.07 -28.99
C ILE A 175 -0.27 -13.22 -29.80
N PRO A 176 -1.56 -13.18 -30.21
CA PRO A 176 -2.12 -14.15 -31.16
C PRO A 176 -1.30 -14.27 -32.46
N SER A 177 -0.61 -13.19 -32.88
CA SER A 177 0.22 -13.18 -34.08
C SER A 177 1.60 -13.83 -33.92
N ILE A 178 2.14 -13.87 -32.69
CA ILE A 178 3.48 -14.44 -32.40
C ILE A 178 3.45 -15.81 -31.74
N ILE A 179 2.33 -16.25 -31.14
CA ILE A 179 2.23 -17.54 -30.41
C ILE A 179 2.76 -18.72 -31.23
N LYS A 180 2.38 -18.84 -32.51
CA LYS A 180 2.84 -19.94 -33.38
C LYS A 180 4.37 -19.95 -33.57
N ALA A 181 5.00 -18.76 -33.64
CA ALA A 181 6.45 -18.62 -33.72
C ALA A 181 7.12 -18.95 -32.38
N LEU A 182 6.52 -18.57 -31.25
CA LEU A 182 6.97 -18.95 -29.92
C LEU A 182 6.90 -20.47 -29.70
N THR A 183 5.81 -21.13 -30.10
CA THR A 183 5.68 -22.60 -30.03
C THR A 183 6.83 -23.30 -30.77
N HIS A 184 7.18 -22.83 -31.97
CA HIS A 184 8.34 -23.34 -32.71
C HIS A 184 9.68 -23.04 -32.01
N CYS A 185 9.82 -21.86 -31.40
CA CYS A 185 11.01 -21.48 -30.64
C CYS A 185 11.20 -22.30 -29.34
N LEU A 186 10.12 -22.74 -28.68
CA LEU A 186 10.18 -23.67 -27.55
C LEU A 186 10.74 -25.04 -27.96
N ALA A 187 10.45 -25.51 -29.19
CA ALA A 187 10.95 -26.77 -29.74
C ALA A 187 12.32 -26.66 -30.44
N HIS A 188 12.97 -25.49 -30.42
CA HIS A 188 14.13 -25.21 -31.26
C HIS A 188 15.39 -26.02 -30.85
N GLN A 189 16.18 -26.47 -31.84
CA GLN A 189 17.37 -27.31 -31.61
C GLN A 189 18.40 -26.66 -30.66
N GLN A 190 18.60 -25.35 -30.77
CA GLN A 190 19.57 -24.60 -29.96
C GLN A 190 19.03 -24.31 -28.55
N VAL A 191 19.71 -24.85 -27.54
CA VAL A 191 19.43 -24.69 -26.10
C VAL A 191 19.16 -23.24 -25.70
N TYR A 192 20.01 -22.30 -26.14
CA TYR A 192 19.91 -20.89 -25.76
C TYR A 192 18.69 -20.16 -26.33
N ILE A 193 18.01 -20.72 -27.34
CA ILE A 193 16.71 -20.24 -27.83
C ILE A 193 15.58 -20.82 -27.01
N ARG A 194 15.56 -22.14 -26.73
CA ARG A 194 14.53 -22.74 -25.86
C ARG A 194 14.48 -22.05 -24.50
N ARG A 195 15.64 -21.79 -23.90
CA ARG A 195 15.78 -21.06 -22.62
C ARG A 195 15.20 -19.65 -22.69
N ARG A 196 15.58 -18.86 -23.71
CA ARG A 196 15.03 -17.52 -23.95
C ARG A 196 13.53 -17.55 -24.16
N CYS A 197 13.04 -18.45 -25.02
CA CYS A 197 11.64 -18.55 -25.37
C CYS A 197 10.77 -18.98 -24.18
N ALA A 198 11.22 -19.94 -23.37
CA ALA A 198 10.52 -20.33 -22.15
C ALA A 198 10.42 -19.16 -21.16
N ALA A 199 11.53 -18.47 -20.89
CA ALA A 199 11.53 -17.27 -20.05
C ALA A 199 10.62 -16.16 -20.61
N MET A 200 10.64 -15.95 -21.94
CA MET A 200 9.77 -14.98 -22.61
C MET A 200 8.29 -15.28 -22.44
N VAL A 201 7.86 -16.52 -22.64
CA VAL A 201 6.45 -16.92 -22.42
C VAL A 201 6.05 -16.67 -20.96
N GLY A 202 6.95 -16.94 -20.01
CA GLY A 202 6.76 -16.64 -18.59
C GLY A 202 6.66 -15.15 -18.24
N MET A 203 7.26 -14.25 -19.04
CA MET A 203 7.13 -12.79 -18.87
C MET A 203 5.87 -12.25 -19.54
N VAL A 204 5.57 -12.72 -20.76
CA VAL A 204 4.37 -12.33 -21.53
C VAL A 204 3.10 -12.72 -20.77
N ALA A 205 3.05 -13.91 -20.17
CA ALA A 205 1.93 -14.34 -19.33
C ALA A 205 1.64 -13.36 -18.17
N THR A 206 2.67 -12.77 -17.55
CA THR A 206 2.49 -11.80 -16.45
C THR A 206 2.15 -10.38 -16.89
N GLY A 207 2.31 -10.04 -18.17
CA GLY A 207 2.14 -8.67 -18.66
C GLY A 207 0.75 -8.33 -19.23
N CYS A 208 -0.12 -9.32 -19.44
CA CYS A 208 -1.19 -9.22 -20.44
C CYS A 208 -2.58 -9.73 -19.98
N GLY A 209 -2.87 -9.70 -18.68
CA GLY A 209 -4.23 -9.85 -18.14
C GLY A 209 -4.86 -11.25 -18.30
N GLU A 210 -6.19 -11.29 -18.21
CA GLU A 210 -6.97 -12.54 -18.16
C GLU A 210 -7.30 -13.11 -19.55
N GLU A 211 -7.58 -12.25 -20.54
CA GLU A 211 -7.95 -12.67 -21.90
C GLU A 211 -6.87 -13.55 -22.56
N LEU A 212 -5.60 -13.31 -22.21
CA LEU A 212 -4.46 -14.06 -22.74
C LEU A 212 -4.26 -15.44 -22.07
N GLN A 213 -4.97 -15.76 -21.00
CA GLN A 213 -4.86 -17.07 -20.35
C GLN A 213 -5.34 -18.20 -21.27
N ALA A 214 -6.35 -17.93 -22.10
CA ALA A 214 -6.82 -18.87 -23.11
C ALA A 214 -5.71 -19.19 -24.13
N THR A 215 -5.09 -18.15 -24.70
CA THR A 215 -4.06 -18.25 -25.74
C THR A 215 -2.71 -18.76 -25.22
N THR A 216 -2.38 -18.53 -23.95
CA THR A 216 -1.17 -19.12 -23.33
C THR A 216 -1.38 -20.57 -22.87
N SER A 217 -2.63 -21.06 -22.78
CA SER A 217 -2.92 -22.46 -22.43
C SER A 217 -2.29 -23.46 -23.43
N ASP A 218 -2.24 -23.13 -24.72
CA ASP A 218 -1.60 -23.93 -25.78
C ASP A 218 -0.08 -24.09 -25.60
N LEU A 219 0.56 -23.19 -24.85
CA LEU A 219 1.99 -23.22 -24.56
C LEU A 219 2.32 -24.06 -23.32
N ILE A 220 1.33 -24.36 -22.46
CA ILE A 220 1.55 -25.15 -21.23
C ILE A 220 2.08 -26.56 -21.54
N PRO A 221 1.53 -27.36 -22.48
CA PRO A 221 2.09 -28.67 -22.82
C PRO A 221 3.53 -28.62 -23.33
N HIS A 222 3.87 -27.58 -24.08
CA HIS A 222 5.21 -27.35 -24.61
C HIS A 222 6.20 -27.01 -23.48
N LEU A 223 5.81 -26.16 -22.53
CA LEU A 223 6.61 -25.85 -21.34
C LEU A 223 6.74 -27.07 -20.40
N LEU A 224 5.69 -27.89 -20.25
CA LEU A 224 5.75 -29.14 -19.47
C LEU A 224 6.78 -30.13 -20.05
N HIS A 225 6.87 -30.25 -21.38
CA HIS A 225 7.91 -31.06 -22.02
C HIS A 225 9.34 -30.53 -21.73
N LEU A 226 9.52 -29.21 -21.61
CA LEU A 226 10.81 -28.59 -21.28
C LEU A 226 11.23 -28.77 -19.82
N LEU A 227 10.36 -29.28 -18.93
CA LEU A 227 10.75 -29.68 -17.56
C LEU A 227 11.72 -30.86 -17.53
N ALA A 228 11.80 -31.63 -18.62
CA ALA A 228 12.70 -32.77 -18.80
C ALA A 228 13.80 -32.49 -19.84
N ASP A 229 14.12 -31.22 -20.12
CA ASP A 229 15.24 -30.86 -21.00
C ASP A 229 16.59 -31.28 -20.41
N GLN A 230 17.56 -31.60 -21.28
CA GLN A 230 18.91 -31.98 -20.89
C GLN A 230 19.74 -30.78 -20.40
N ASP A 231 19.38 -29.54 -20.79
CA ASP A 231 19.99 -28.34 -20.21
C ASP A 231 19.19 -27.87 -18.98
N PRO A 232 19.82 -27.79 -17.79
CA PRO A 232 19.14 -27.35 -16.57
C PRO A 232 18.72 -25.88 -16.63
N GLY A 233 19.34 -25.06 -17.50
CA GLY A 233 18.93 -23.68 -17.73
C GLY A 233 17.59 -23.59 -18.48
N VAL A 234 17.34 -24.45 -19.46
CA VAL A 234 16.03 -24.56 -20.13
C VAL A 234 14.96 -25.02 -19.13
N ALA A 235 15.24 -26.07 -18.36
CA ALA A 235 14.33 -26.55 -17.31
C ALA A 235 14.02 -25.46 -16.27
N LEU A 236 15.03 -24.72 -15.80
CA LEU A 236 14.88 -23.58 -14.89
C LEU A 236 13.94 -22.50 -15.44
N SER A 237 14.09 -22.16 -16.73
CA SER A 237 13.23 -21.19 -17.41
C SER A 237 11.81 -21.72 -17.61
N ALA A 238 11.62 -23.01 -17.92
CA ALA A 238 10.30 -23.64 -18.05
C ALA A 238 9.55 -23.70 -16.70
N ILE A 239 10.22 -24.11 -15.62
CA ILE A 239 9.69 -24.10 -14.25
C ILE A 239 9.26 -22.68 -13.84
N THR A 240 10.12 -21.69 -14.10
CA THR A 240 9.81 -20.27 -13.79
C THR A 240 8.62 -19.77 -14.61
N ALA A 241 8.54 -20.12 -15.89
CA ALA A 241 7.44 -19.71 -16.76
C ALA A 241 6.09 -20.32 -16.37
N LEU A 242 6.04 -21.61 -16.05
CA LEU A 242 4.83 -22.26 -15.55
C LEU A 242 4.41 -21.73 -14.17
N CYS A 243 5.36 -21.42 -13.29
CA CYS A 243 5.09 -20.76 -12.01
C CYS A 243 4.49 -19.35 -12.21
N ASN A 244 4.93 -18.61 -13.22
CA ASN A 244 4.34 -17.32 -13.59
C ASN A 244 2.92 -17.47 -14.17
N ILE A 245 2.70 -18.42 -15.07
CA ILE A 245 1.37 -18.72 -15.62
C ILE A 245 0.39 -19.14 -14.50
N TYR A 246 0.83 -19.96 -13.54
CA TYR A 246 0.01 -20.38 -12.40
C TYR A 246 -0.47 -19.21 -11.52
N LYS A 247 0.34 -18.15 -11.35
CA LYS A 247 -0.06 -16.95 -10.59
C LYS A 247 -1.17 -16.15 -11.27
N VAL A 248 -1.18 -16.16 -12.60
CA VAL A 248 -2.11 -15.37 -13.42
C VAL A 248 -3.42 -16.15 -13.61
N CYS A 249 -3.35 -17.44 -13.93
CA CYS A 249 -4.51 -18.32 -14.18
C CYS A 249 -5.32 -18.74 -12.94
N GLY A 250 -5.13 -18.08 -11.79
CA GLY A 250 -5.75 -18.47 -10.53
C GLY A 250 -5.31 -19.85 -10.00
N GLN A 251 -5.81 -20.20 -8.81
CA GLN A 251 -5.40 -21.45 -8.13
C GLN A 251 -6.09 -22.72 -8.65
N GLU A 252 -6.94 -22.61 -9.67
CA GLU A 252 -7.80 -23.69 -10.17
C GLU A 252 -7.02 -24.91 -10.70
N LYS A 253 -5.83 -24.69 -11.28
CA LYS A 253 -4.99 -25.74 -11.89
C LYS A 253 -4.07 -26.40 -10.85
N ALA A 254 -4.67 -27.07 -9.85
CA ALA A 254 -3.95 -27.76 -8.77
C ALA A 254 -2.93 -28.80 -9.27
N GLU A 255 -3.26 -29.56 -10.33
CA GLU A 255 -2.33 -30.51 -10.95
C GLU A 255 -1.07 -29.84 -11.51
N LEU A 256 -1.21 -28.65 -12.11
CA LEU A 256 -0.08 -27.88 -12.64
C LEU A 256 0.84 -27.41 -11.51
N ARG A 257 0.29 -26.89 -10.41
CA ARG A 257 1.04 -26.53 -9.21
C ARG A 257 1.88 -27.70 -8.72
N ASP A 258 1.27 -28.88 -8.56
CA ASP A 258 1.93 -30.03 -7.97
C ASP A 258 2.97 -30.67 -8.93
N GLN A 259 2.77 -30.57 -10.25
CA GLN A 259 3.81 -30.91 -11.25
C GLN A 259 5.01 -29.94 -11.19
N VAL A 260 4.77 -28.63 -11.21
CA VAL A 260 5.84 -27.62 -11.17
C VAL A 260 6.61 -27.69 -9.84
N ALA A 261 5.93 -27.92 -8.72
CA ALA A 261 6.57 -28.11 -7.42
C ALA A 261 7.49 -29.33 -7.38
N LYS A 262 7.08 -30.46 -7.97
CA LYS A 262 7.91 -31.68 -8.07
C LYS A 262 9.14 -31.45 -8.95
N SER A 263 8.99 -30.82 -10.11
CA SER A 263 10.13 -30.48 -10.98
C SER A 263 11.08 -29.48 -10.32
N ALA A 264 10.57 -28.48 -9.59
CA ALA A 264 11.39 -27.54 -8.82
C ALA A 264 12.18 -28.23 -7.70
N SER A 265 11.54 -29.14 -6.97
CA SER A 265 12.17 -29.92 -5.89
C SER A 265 13.23 -30.89 -6.42
N HIS A 266 12.99 -31.50 -7.59
CA HIS A 266 13.95 -32.36 -8.27
C HIS A 266 15.19 -31.56 -8.74
N LEU A 267 14.99 -30.40 -9.39
CA LEU A 267 16.10 -29.54 -9.83
C LEU A 267 16.87 -28.94 -8.64
N LEU A 268 16.19 -28.58 -7.55
CA LEU A 268 16.80 -28.18 -6.27
C LEU A 268 17.68 -29.30 -5.69
N THR A 269 17.18 -30.54 -5.70
CA THR A 269 17.93 -31.73 -5.23
C THR A 269 19.13 -32.04 -6.13
N GLN A 270 19.01 -31.91 -7.45
CA GLN A 270 20.14 -32.04 -8.39
C GLN A 270 21.21 -30.95 -8.19
N ALA A 271 20.79 -29.71 -7.89
CA ALA A 271 21.69 -28.62 -7.56
C ALA A 271 22.49 -28.89 -6.29
N LEU A 272 21.82 -29.32 -5.21
CA LEU A 272 22.42 -29.70 -3.93
C LEU A 272 23.40 -30.89 -4.09
N ASN A 273 23.02 -31.92 -4.82
CA ASN A 273 23.83 -33.12 -5.09
C ASN A 273 25.00 -32.89 -6.05
N GLY A 274 25.32 -31.65 -6.42
CA GLY A 274 26.45 -31.33 -7.31
C GLY A 274 26.33 -31.91 -8.73
N SER A 275 25.12 -32.29 -9.15
CA SER A 275 24.88 -33.00 -10.42
C SER A 275 24.79 -32.06 -11.63
N LEU A 276 24.79 -30.74 -11.40
CA LEU A 276 24.74 -29.72 -12.45
C LEU A 276 26.15 -29.39 -13.00
N PRO A 277 26.26 -28.84 -14.22
CA PRO A 277 27.55 -28.46 -14.80
C PRO A 277 28.36 -27.51 -13.92
N LYS A 278 29.69 -27.61 -13.98
CA LYS A 278 30.61 -26.82 -13.12
C LYS A 278 30.45 -25.30 -13.28
N ASP A 279 29.97 -24.84 -14.42
CA ASP A 279 29.71 -23.43 -14.71
C ASP A 279 28.64 -22.81 -13.79
N TYR A 280 27.84 -23.63 -13.10
CA TYR A 280 26.88 -23.18 -12.09
C TYR A 280 27.49 -23.07 -10.67
N GLN A 281 28.73 -23.55 -10.43
CA GLN A 281 29.34 -23.55 -9.10
C GLN A 281 29.90 -22.17 -8.72
N VAL A 282 29.71 -21.76 -7.46
CA VAL A 282 30.17 -20.48 -6.92
C VAL A 282 31.05 -20.75 -5.70
N ASN A 283 32.35 -20.53 -5.84
CA ASN A 283 33.37 -20.97 -4.88
C ASN A 283 33.29 -22.48 -4.63
N THR A 284 32.87 -22.94 -3.44
CA THR A 284 32.65 -24.37 -3.16
C THR A 284 31.18 -24.80 -3.24
N LEU A 285 30.24 -23.84 -3.32
CA LEU A 285 28.80 -24.10 -3.30
C LEU A 285 28.24 -24.38 -4.71
N SER A 286 27.50 -25.48 -4.84
CA SER A 286 26.88 -25.89 -6.10
C SER A 286 25.61 -25.10 -6.43
N ALA A 287 25.60 -24.38 -7.56
CA ALA A 287 24.41 -23.79 -8.16
C ALA A 287 23.49 -22.96 -7.25
N PRO A 288 24.01 -22.07 -6.36
CA PRO A 288 23.18 -21.34 -5.39
C PRO A 288 22.07 -20.49 -6.03
N PHE A 289 22.30 -19.94 -7.23
CA PHE A 289 21.27 -19.19 -7.95
C PHE A 289 20.10 -20.07 -8.43
N VAL A 290 20.36 -21.34 -8.79
CA VAL A 290 19.31 -22.33 -9.08
C VAL A 290 18.56 -22.66 -7.81
N GLN A 291 19.27 -22.88 -6.69
CA GLN A 291 18.62 -23.18 -5.41
C GLN A 291 17.67 -22.06 -4.96
N ILE A 292 18.15 -20.81 -4.96
CA ILE A 292 17.35 -19.60 -4.65
C ILE A 292 16.13 -19.49 -5.59
N GLN A 293 16.30 -19.73 -6.88
CA GLN A 293 15.19 -19.63 -7.84
C GLN A 293 14.14 -20.72 -7.65
N MET A 294 14.54 -21.95 -7.31
CA MET A 294 13.60 -23.05 -7.01
C MET A 294 12.87 -22.83 -5.68
N LEU A 295 13.56 -22.31 -4.67
CA LEU A 295 12.95 -21.88 -3.41
C LEU A 295 11.88 -20.78 -3.64
N LYS A 296 12.18 -19.76 -4.46
CA LYS A 296 11.19 -18.73 -4.86
C LYS A 296 9.99 -19.28 -5.64
N VAL A 297 10.21 -20.28 -6.50
CA VAL A 297 9.11 -20.97 -7.18
C VAL A 297 8.24 -21.66 -6.14
N LEU A 298 8.81 -22.50 -5.27
CA LEU A 298 8.06 -23.21 -4.22
C LEU A 298 7.32 -22.25 -3.27
N GLN A 299 7.96 -21.17 -2.83
CA GLN A 299 7.35 -20.10 -2.03
C GLN A 299 6.12 -19.52 -2.74
N SER A 300 6.22 -19.27 -4.04
CA SER A 300 5.16 -18.60 -4.81
C SER A 300 4.15 -19.53 -5.50
N LEU A 301 4.28 -20.85 -5.28
CA LEU A 301 3.24 -21.86 -5.45
C LEU A 301 2.46 -22.14 -4.16
N SER A 302 2.94 -21.65 -3.01
CA SER A 302 2.34 -21.92 -1.71
C SER A 302 0.96 -21.29 -1.54
N SER A 303 0.11 -21.97 -0.79
CA SER A 303 -1.27 -21.57 -0.45
C SER A 303 -1.66 -22.29 0.85
N LYS A 304 -2.56 -21.71 1.65
CA LYS A 304 -2.91 -22.24 2.98
C LYS A 304 -3.43 -23.68 2.94
N ASP A 305 -4.17 -24.02 1.90
CA ASP A 305 -4.80 -25.33 1.69
C ASP A 305 -3.91 -26.32 0.93
N TRP A 306 -2.64 -25.97 0.66
CA TRP A 306 -1.74 -26.85 -0.11
C TRP A 306 -1.31 -28.08 0.69
N ARG A 307 -1.63 -29.27 0.17
CA ARG A 307 -1.01 -30.51 0.63
C ARG A 307 0.39 -30.61 0.03
N ILE A 308 1.37 -30.13 0.78
CA ILE A 308 2.79 -30.11 0.38
C ILE A 308 3.23 -31.54 -0.03
N PRO A 309 3.74 -31.76 -1.26
CA PRO A 309 4.33 -33.04 -1.66
C PRO A 309 5.56 -33.38 -0.82
N ASN A 310 5.75 -34.65 -0.46
CA ASN A 310 6.92 -35.10 0.33
C ASN A 310 8.25 -34.73 -0.35
N GLU A 311 8.28 -34.70 -1.69
CA GLU A 311 9.44 -34.30 -2.48
C GLU A 311 9.86 -32.84 -2.19
N VAL A 312 8.91 -31.95 -1.89
CA VAL A 312 9.16 -30.55 -1.50
C VAL A 312 9.77 -30.48 -0.11
N ILE A 313 9.20 -31.23 0.85
CA ILE A 313 9.68 -31.27 2.24
C ILE A 313 11.13 -31.76 2.27
N VAL A 314 11.42 -32.89 1.64
CA VAL A 314 12.78 -33.47 1.59
C VAL A 314 13.77 -32.52 0.90
N ALA A 315 13.39 -31.86 -0.20
CA ALA A 315 14.28 -30.91 -0.87
C ALA A 315 14.59 -29.68 0.00
N VAL A 316 13.63 -29.20 0.79
CA VAL A 316 13.82 -28.09 1.74
C VAL A 316 14.65 -28.53 2.96
N GLU A 317 14.41 -29.73 3.50
CA GLU A 317 15.23 -30.30 4.58
C GLU A 317 16.70 -30.47 4.15
N LEU A 318 16.95 -30.88 2.90
CA LEU A 318 18.29 -30.98 2.35
C LEU A 318 19.01 -29.60 2.27
N VAL A 319 18.30 -28.51 1.94
CA VAL A 319 18.86 -27.15 2.02
C VAL A 319 19.22 -26.79 3.47
N LEU A 320 18.31 -27.03 4.41
CA LEU A 320 18.53 -26.71 5.84
C LEU A 320 19.63 -27.57 6.47
N SER A 321 19.91 -28.76 5.93
CA SER A 321 20.98 -29.66 6.39
C SER A 321 22.39 -29.23 5.98
N GLN A 322 22.54 -28.24 5.08
CA GLN A 322 23.86 -27.82 4.59
C GLN A 322 24.70 -27.19 5.73
N PRO A 323 26.00 -27.52 5.85
CA PRO A 323 26.84 -27.03 6.95
C PRO A 323 27.15 -25.53 6.80
N TRP A 324 26.50 -24.71 7.62
CA TRP A 324 26.71 -23.26 7.69
C TRP A 324 27.65 -22.83 8.84
N GLY A 325 28.01 -21.55 8.88
CA GLY A 325 29.04 -21.00 9.77
C GLY A 325 30.35 -20.61 9.06
N GLY A 326 30.49 -20.95 7.78
CA GLY A 326 31.60 -20.49 6.92
C GLY A 326 31.52 -19.01 6.52
N LYS A 327 32.48 -18.56 5.69
CA LYS A 327 32.50 -17.19 5.12
C LYS A 327 31.76 -17.07 3.77
N GLU A 328 31.12 -18.13 3.28
CA GLU A 328 30.45 -18.13 1.98
C GLU A 328 29.07 -17.46 2.04
N ILE A 329 29.02 -16.17 1.68
CA ILE A 329 27.80 -15.35 1.62
C ILE A 329 26.71 -15.99 0.74
N ALA A 330 27.10 -16.75 -0.30
CA ALA A 330 26.17 -17.46 -1.17
C ALA A 330 25.31 -18.50 -0.44
N LEU A 331 25.87 -19.23 0.56
CA LEU A 331 25.11 -20.19 1.36
C LEU A 331 24.10 -19.47 2.26
N TYR A 332 24.50 -18.37 2.88
CA TYR A 332 23.59 -17.54 3.68
C TYR A 332 22.44 -16.94 2.85
N ALA A 333 22.67 -16.62 1.56
CA ALA A 333 21.60 -16.18 0.66
C ALA A 333 20.62 -17.31 0.31
N VAL A 334 21.11 -18.54 0.08
CA VAL A 334 20.26 -19.74 -0.10
C VAL A 334 19.42 -19.99 1.16
N LEU A 335 20.06 -20.02 2.33
CA LEU A 335 19.40 -20.28 3.61
C LEU A 335 18.34 -19.21 3.94
N LEU A 336 18.61 -17.93 3.64
CA LEU A 336 17.62 -16.85 3.80
C LEU A 336 16.36 -17.10 2.96
N GLU A 337 16.53 -17.45 1.69
CA GLU A 337 15.41 -17.78 0.81
C GLU A 337 14.67 -19.04 1.28
N CYS A 338 15.39 -20.00 1.87
CA CYS A 338 14.81 -21.19 2.48
C CYS A 338 13.94 -20.83 3.70
N VAL A 339 14.37 -19.90 4.56
CA VAL A 339 13.53 -19.38 5.66
C VAL A 339 12.25 -18.74 5.11
N PHE A 340 12.37 -17.84 4.12
CA PHE A 340 11.20 -17.20 3.50
C PHE A 340 10.26 -18.18 2.77
N THR A 341 10.79 -19.32 2.30
CA THR A 341 10.02 -20.40 1.68
C THR A 341 9.24 -21.16 2.75
N VAL A 342 9.90 -21.60 3.83
CA VAL A 342 9.25 -22.33 4.94
C VAL A 342 8.18 -21.48 5.62
N THR A 343 8.37 -20.16 5.78
CA THR A 343 7.33 -19.28 6.35
C THR A 343 6.12 -19.08 5.43
N ALA A 344 6.22 -19.39 4.14
CA ALA A 344 5.09 -19.34 3.21
C ALA A 344 4.38 -20.72 3.06
N LEU A 345 5.11 -21.81 3.31
CA LEU A 345 4.53 -23.16 3.33
C LEU A 345 3.53 -23.34 4.49
N PRO A 346 2.52 -24.21 4.31
CA PRO A 346 1.71 -24.72 5.42
C PRO A 346 2.54 -25.30 6.57
N HIS A 347 1.99 -25.16 7.78
CA HIS A 347 2.65 -25.39 9.06
C HIS A 347 3.27 -26.79 9.22
N ASN A 348 4.55 -26.85 9.61
CA ASN A 348 5.32 -28.08 9.85
C ASN A 348 6.41 -27.83 10.90
N ASP A 349 6.23 -28.34 12.11
CA ASP A 349 7.10 -28.08 13.28
C ASP A 349 8.59 -28.40 13.05
N ASN A 350 8.89 -29.46 12.31
CA ASN A 350 10.28 -29.87 12.06
C ASN A 350 11.03 -28.80 11.26
N LEU A 351 10.42 -28.32 10.17
CA LEU A 351 10.98 -27.25 9.35
C LEU A 351 11.09 -25.94 10.15
N LEU A 352 10.09 -25.64 10.97
CA LEU A 352 10.04 -24.44 11.80
C LEU A 352 11.16 -24.41 12.85
N SER A 353 11.42 -25.53 13.54
CA SER A 353 12.52 -25.63 14.49
C SER A 353 13.89 -25.41 13.83
N ASN A 354 14.09 -25.93 12.61
CA ASN A 354 15.32 -25.78 11.84
C ASN A 354 15.54 -24.34 11.35
N ILE A 355 14.51 -23.65 10.82
CA ILE A 355 14.67 -22.25 10.40
C ILE A 355 14.93 -21.32 11.57
N LEU A 356 14.39 -21.59 12.77
CA LEU A 356 14.70 -20.80 13.97
C LEU A 356 16.19 -20.89 14.33
N GLN A 357 16.81 -22.08 14.25
CA GLN A 357 18.26 -22.21 14.47
C GLN A 357 19.08 -21.44 13.42
N VAL A 358 18.66 -21.44 12.15
CA VAL A 358 19.29 -20.66 11.08
C VAL A 358 19.14 -19.14 11.33
N VAL A 359 17.97 -18.67 11.77
CA VAL A 359 17.73 -17.26 12.10
C VAL A 359 18.53 -16.82 13.32
N LEU A 360 18.63 -17.66 14.36
CA LEU A 360 19.51 -17.42 15.50
C LEU A 360 20.98 -17.35 15.06
N GLY A 361 21.39 -18.18 14.10
CA GLY A 361 22.71 -18.15 13.46
C GLY A 361 22.99 -16.83 12.74
N PHE A 362 22.02 -16.28 11.98
CA PHE A 362 22.14 -14.95 11.36
C PHE A 362 22.34 -13.85 12.42
N LEU A 363 21.52 -13.83 13.47
CA LEU A 363 21.54 -12.79 14.51
C LEU A 363 22.80 -12.83 15.40
N LYS A 364 23.32 -14.03 15.69
CA LYS A 364 24.57 -14.22 16.45
C LYS A 364 25.85 -14.14 15.59
N SER A 365 25.73 -13.93 14.27
CA SER A 365 26.89 -13.78 13.38
C SER A 365 27.69 -12.50 13.63
N SER A 366 28.95 -12.49 13.23
CA SER A 366 29.83 -11.32 13.35
C SER A 366 29.71 -10.33 12.18
N ASN A 367 28.82 -10.57 11.19
CA ASN A 367 28.61 -9.67 10.07
C ASN A 367 27.30 -8.88 10.26
N VAL A 368 27.38 -7.55 10.22
CA VAL A 368 26.24 -6.65 10.37
C VAL A 368 25.19 -6.89 9.28
N ASP A 369 25.59 -7.20 8.04
CA ASP A 369 24.65 -7.53 6.96
C ASP A 369 23.82 -8.78 7.29
N LEU A 370 24.48 -9.81 7.85
CA LEU A 370 23.82 -11.05 8.24
C LEU A 370 22.91 -10.85 9.45
N LYS A 371 23.28 -10.00 10.42
CA LYS A 371 22.37 -9.58 11.50
C LYS A 371 21.14 -8.87 10.95
N TYR A 372 21.31 -7.90 10.04
CA TYR A 372 20.22 -7.17 9.41
C TYR A 372 19.26 -8.09 8.64
N VAL A 373 19.83 -9.04 7.89
CA VAL A 373 19.11 -10.13 7.21
C VAL A 373 18.37 -11.02 8.22
N GLY A 374 19.01 -11.39 9.34
CA GLY A 374 18.40 -12.16 10.43
C GLY A 374 17.19 -11.47 11.04
N LEU A 375 17.24 -10.15 11.26
CA LEU A 375 16.09 -9.36 11.71
C LEU A 375 14.96 -9.33 10.69
N LYS A 376 15.27 -9.32 9.38
CA LYS A 376 14.24 -9.44 8.32
C LYS A 376 13.62 -10.84 8.32
N ALA A 377 14.41 -11.89 8.49
CA ALA A 377 13.94 -13.27 8.55
C ALA A 377 13.08 -13.54 9.80
N LEU A 378 13.48 -13.02 10.97
CA LEU A 378 12.71 -13.13 12.21
C LEU A 378 11.36 -12.42 12.10
N ALA A 379 11.29 -11.28 11.42
CA ALA A 379 10.04 -10.57 11.15
C ALA A 379 9.03 -11.46 10.38
N SER A 380 9.47 -12.15 9.33
CA SER A 380 8.61 -13.05 8.54
C SER A 380 8.21 -14.32 9.28
N VAL A 381 9.08 -14.84 10.17
CA VAL A 381 8.74 -15.99 11.02
C VAL A 381 7.67 -15.57 12.04
N PHE A 382 7.86 -14.45 12.72
CA PHE A 382 6.92 -13.97 13.73
C PHE A 382 5.54 -13.63 13.14
N SER A 383 5.47 -13.08 11.93
CA SER A 383 4.18 -12.78 11.27
C SER A 383 3.31 -14.00 10.94
N VAL A 384 3.81 -15.21 11.16
CA VAL A 384 3.08 -16.48 11.02
C VAL A 384 2.98 -17.23 12.37
N LEU A 385 3.86 -16.94 13.32
CA LEU A 385 4.07 -17.71 14.55
C LEU A 385 4.40 -16.79 15.73
N GLU A 386 3.37 -16.21 16.36
CA GLU A 386 3.55 -15.28 17.49
C GLU A 386 4.18 -15.93 18.75
N GLU A 387 4.04 -17.25 18.92
CA GLU A 387 4.47 -17.97 20.13
C GLU A 387 5.85 -18.63 20.01
N ALA A 388 6.46 -18.68 18.83
CA ALA A 388 7.62 -19.56 18.54
C ALA A 388 9.00 -19.02 18.97
N LEU A 389 9.07 -17.90 19.70
CA LEU A 389 10.32 -17.23 20.07
C LEU A 389 10.96 -17.84 21.33
N THR A 390 12.10 -18.50 21.18
CA THR A 390 12.92 -18.87 22.34
C THR A 390 13.64 -17.65 22.94
N PRO A 391 13.95 -17.63 24.26
CA PRO A 391 14.62 -16.50 24.90
C PRO A 391 15.96 -16.08 24.25
N SER A 392 16.69 -17.01 23.63
CA SER A 392 17.94 -16.72 22.92
C SER A 392 17.76 -15.87 21.66
N HIS A 393 16.56 -15.86 21.06
CA HIS A 393 16.23 -14.92 19.99
C HIS A 393 16.02 -13.51 20.53
N LEU A 394 15.33 -13.37 21.67
CA LEU A 394 15.09 -12.08 22.33
C LEU A 394 16.41 -11.45 22.79
N GLU A 395 17.30 -12.24 23.39
CA GLU A 395 18.68 -11.86 23.70
C GLU A 395 19.41 -11.31 22.46
N ALA A 396 19.42 -12.06 21.36
CA ALA A 396 20.11 -11.65 20.12
C ALA A 396 19.46 -10.44 19.42
N VAL A 397 18.16 -10.19 19.63
CA VAL A 397 17.46 -8.97 19.19
C VAL A 397 17.87 -7.78 20.04
N LEU A 398 17.99 -7.92 21.37
CA LEU A 398 18.48 -6.85 22.25
C LEU A 398 19.96 -6.49 21.96
N ASP A 399 20.80 -7.49 21.64
CA ASP A 399 22.16 -7.25 21.13
C ASP A 399 22.18 -6.42 19.82
N CYS A 400 21.17 -6.57 18.96
CA CYS A 400 21.03 -5.76 17.74
C CYS A 400 20.54 -4.34 18.04
N LEU A 401 19.73 -4.15 19.10
CA LEU A 401 19.24 -2.84 19.54
C LEU A 401 20.36 -1.97 20.12
N TYR A 402 21.31 -2.55 20.85
CA TYR A 402 22.46 -1.82 21.41
C TYR A 402 23.71 -1.83 20.50
N HIS A 403 23.59 -2.34 19.27
CA HIS A 403 24.69 -2.37 18.29
C HIS A 403 25.12 -0.96 17.81
N SER A 404 26.36 -0.82 17.31
CA SER A 404 26.91 0.49 16.91
C SER A 404 26.45 1.03 15.55
N ASP A 405 25.67 0.25 14.77
CA ASP A 405 25.13 0.67 13.46
C ASP A 405 23.69 1.18 13.59
N PRO A 406 23.40 2.45 13.25
CA PRO A 406 22.05 3.01 13.34
C PRO A 406 21.04 2.32 12.40
N ASN A 407 21.48 1.70 11.29
CA ASN A 407 20.58 0.96 10.40
C ASN A 407 20.08 -0.32 11.06
N LEU A 408 20.96 -1.05 11.74
CA LEU A 408 20.60 -2.20 12.55
C LEU A 408 19.71 -1.79 13.75
N GLN A 409 20.05 -0.70 14.45
CA GLN A 409 19.22 -0.18 15.55
C GLN A 409 17.79 0.14 15.06
N ALA A 410 17.64 0.95 14.01
CA ALA A 410 16.33 1.35 13.48
C ALA A 410 15.52 0.15 12.96
N LYS A 411 16.18 -0.83 12.33
CA LYS A 411 15.54 -2.07 11.89
C LYS A 411 15.07 -2.94 13.06
N THR A 412 15.88 -3.02 14.13
CA THR A 412 15.55 -3.75 15.36
C THR A 412 14.40 -3.10 16.11
N LEU A 413 14.42 -1.77 16.23
CA LEU A 413 13.38 -0.98 16.88
C LEU A 413 12.03 -1.15 16.17
N LYS A 414 11.99 -1.01 14.84
CA LYS A 414 10.77 -1.29 14.06
C LYS A 414 10.31 -2.73 14.21
N LEU A 415 11.24 -3.69 14.28
CA LEU A 415 10.92 -5.10 14.50
C LEU A 415 10.25 -5.32 15.87
N LEU A 416 10.84 -4.80 16.96
CA LEU A 416 10.27 -4.89 18.31
C LEU A 416 8.85 -4.31 18.38
N CYS A 417 8.61 -3.15 17.75
CA CYS A 417 7.27 -2.56 17.69
C CYS A 417 6.27 -3.43 16.91
N THR A 418 6.70 -4.09 15.82
CA THR A 418 5.85 -5.05 15.08
C THR A 418 5.68 -6.40 15.77
N MET A 419 6.51 -6.71 16.77
CA MET A 419 6.43 -7.95 17.55
C MET A 419 5.60 -7.80 18.84
N ALA A 420 5.11 -6.59 19.14
CA ALA A 420 4.32 -6.32 20.33
C ALA A 420 2.93 -6.99 20.23
N ASN A 421 2.60 -7.85 21.20
CA ASN A 421 1.29 -8.47 21.35
C ASN A 421 0.81 -8.43 22.81
N SER A 422 -0.39 -8.94 23.09
CA SER A 422 -1.02 -8.91 24.43
C SER A 422 -0.25 -9.64 25.53
N HIS A 423 0.75 -10.46 25.19
CA HIS A 423 1.54 -11.24 26.15
C HIS A 423 2.92 -10.63 26.40
N ASN A 424 3.51 -9.95 25.41
CA ASN A 424 4.88 -9.43 25.50
C ASN A 424 4.98 -7.88 25.60
N TYR A 425 3.87 -7.14 25.40
CA TYR A 425 3.90 -5.67 25.29
C TYR A 425 4.62 -4.99 26.47
N GLN A 426 4.48 -5.51 27.69
CA GLN A 426 5.13 -4.93 28.86
C GLN A 426 6.67 -4.93 28.73
N ALA A 427 7.27 -6.04 28.30
CA ALA A 427 8.71 -6.18 28.11
C ALA A 427 9.23 -5.40 26.88
N VAL A 428 8.41 -5.29 25.83
CA VAL A 428 8.74 -4.45 24.66
C VAL A 428 8.75 -2.98 25.07
N CYS A 429 7.75 -2.51 25.83
CA CYS A 429 7.68 -1.13 26.28
C CYS A 429 8.82 -0.75 27.23
N THR A 430 9.19 -1.60 28.21
CA THR A 430 10.31 -1.28 29.13
C THR A 430 11.65 -1.23 28.41
N THR A 431 11.93 -2.18 27.50
CA THR A 431 13.19 -2.18 26.73
C THR A 431 13.31 -1.01 25.77
N LEU A 432 12.21 -0.59 25.13
CA LEU A 432 12.14 0.64 24.34
C LEU A 432 12.44 1.89 25.18
N LEU A 433 12.00 1.96 26.43
CA LEU A 433 12.28 3.09 27.33
C LEU A 433 13.72 3.12 27.83
N GLU A 434 14.29 1.97 28.20
CA GLU A 434 15.72 1.86 28.53
C GLU A 434 16.61 2.30 27.36
N PHE A 435 16.24 1.94 26.13
CA PHE A 435 16.93 2.39 24.92
C PHE A 435 16.72 3.89 24.66
N SER A 436 15.51 4.42 24.88
CA SER A 436 15.18 5.85 24.76
C SER A 436 16.01 6.74 25.70
N GLY A 437 16.22 6.29 26.94
CA GLY A 437 17.04 6.98 27.95
C GLY A 437 18.54 6.99 27.62
N ARG A 438 19.05 5.95 26.95
CA ARG A 438 20.45 5.87 26.49
C ARG A 438 20.69 6.63 25.17
N THR A 439 19.66 6.74 24.32
CA THR A 439 19.76 7.33 22.99
C THR A 439 19.82 8.85 23.02
N LYS A 440 20.83 9.43 22.37
CA LYS A 440 21.05 10.89 22.28
C LYS A 440 20.29 11.56 21.12
N ASP A 441 19.84 10.79 20.13
CA ASP A 441 19.09 11.32 19.00
C ASP A 441 17.63 11.66 19.38
N SER A 442 17.20 12.88 19.07
CA SER A 442 15.86 13.37 19.32
C SER A 442 14.83 12.89 18.28
N ALA A 443 15.25 12.47 17.09
CA ALA A 443 14.36 11.88 16.09
C ALA A 443 13.94 10.47 16.51
N THR A 444 14.91 9.58 16.75
CA THR A 444 14.69 8.22 17.26
C THR A 444 13.90 8.23 18.57
N ARG A 445 14.20 9.15 19.50
CA ARG A 445 13.43 9.30 20.75
C ARG A 445 11.94 9.61 20.49
N ARG A 446 11.63 10.49 19.53
CA ARG A 446 10.25 10.79 19.15
C ARG A 446 9.56 9.57 18.54
N THR A 447 10.23 8.85 17.64
CA THR A 447 9.70 7.61 17.05
C THR A 447 9.40 6.54 18.12
N ILE A 448 10.25 6.41 19.16
CA ILE A 448 9.98 5.53 20.30
C ILE A 448 8.70 5.96 21.03
N ILE A 449 8.53 7.25 21.33
CA ILE A 449 7.34 7.76 22.05
C ILE A 449 6.07 7.59 21.20
N GLU A 450 6.16 7.80 19.88
CA GLU A 450 5.05 7.56 18.96
C GLU A 450 4.64 6.08 18.94
N GLU A 451 5.58 5.14 18.82
CA GLU A 451 5.27 3.70 18.80
C GLU A 451 4.89 3.13 20.17
N LEU A 452 5.41 3.67 21.28
CA LEU A 452 4.90 3.34 22.61
C LEU A 452 3.41 3.70 22.73
N GLY A 453 2.98 4.83 22.15
CA GLY A 453 1.56 5.19 22.06
C GLY A 453 0.74 4.21 21.21
N THR A 454 1.26 3.71 20.09
CA THR A 454 0.56 2.73 19.24
C THR A 454 0.47 1.35 19.89
N ILE A 455 1.51 0.90 20.60
CA ILE A 455 1.53 -0.38 21.32
C ILE A 455 0.56 -0.33 22.51
N VAL A 456 0.63 0.73 23.33
CA VAL A 456 -0.21 0.88 24.53
C VAL A 456 -1.69 0.97 24.17
N THR A 457 -2.07 1.74 23.14
CA THR A 457 -3.49 1.82 22.73
C THR A 457 -4.07 0.50 22.22
N LYS A 458 -3.25 -0.35 21.57
CA LYS A 458 -3.71 -1.62 20.99
C LYS A 458 -3.72 -2.79 21.98
N HIS A 459 -2.64 -2.94 22.76
CA HIS A 459 -2.38 -4.19 23.49
C HIS A 459 -2.53 -4.08 25.01
N CYS A 460 -2.62 -2.88 25.56
CA CYS A 460 -2.67 -2.69 27.02
C CYS A 460 -3.98 -3.20 27.65
N GLN A 461 -3.83 -3.97 28.73
CA GLN A 461 -4.92 -4.45 29.58
C GLN A 461 -4.78 -3.91 31.02
N ASP A 462 -3.55 -3.78 31.51
CA ASP A 462 -3.26 -3.22 32.84
C ASP A 462 -3.12 -1.69 32.82
N VAL A 463 -4.13 -1.02 33.38
CA VAL A 463 -4.23 0.44 33.47
C VAL A 463 -3.27 1.03 34.50
N ALA A 464 -2.98 0.32 35.59
CA ALA A 464 -2.08 0.82 36.65
C ALA A 464 -0.63 0.82 36.16
N TRP A 465 -0.18 -0.31 35.60
CA TRP A 465 1.13 -0.40 34.94
C TRP A 465 1.29 0.62 33.80
N CYS A 466 0.22 0.89 33.04
CA CYS A 466 0.23 1.91 31.99
C CYS A 466 0.53 3.32 32.54
N VAL A 467 -0.07 3.69 33.67
CA VAL A 467 0.22 4.95 34.36
C VAL A 467 1.66 4.96 34.89
N GLU A 468 2.11 3.91 35.59
CA GLU A 468 3.48 3.80 36.11
C GLU A 468 4.55 3.95 35.02
N LEU A 469 4.32 3.33 33.84
CA LEU A 469 5.21 3.38 32.69
C LEU A 469 5.26 4.78 32.05
N ILE A 470 4.10 5.40 31.80
CA ILE A 470 4.00 6.62 30.98
C ILE A 470 4.32 7.88 31.78
N LEU A 471 3.96 7.90 33.06
CA LEU A 471 4.07 9.07 33.93
C LEU A 471 5.50 9.65 34.04
N PRO A 472 6.58 8.87 34.22
CA PRO A 472 7.96 9.40 34.22
C PRO A 472 8.35 10.06 32.89
N ILE A 473 7.88 9.52 31.75
CA ILE A 473 8.15 10.07 30.42
C ILE A 473 7.50 11.45 30.29
N ILE A 474 6.23 11.54 30.68
CA ILE A 474 5.45 12.78 30.70
C ILE A 474 6.16 13.83 31.57
N LEU A 475 6.43 13.52 32.83
CA LEU A 475 7.00 14.47 33.81
C LEU A 475 8.44 14.91 33.47
N THR A 476 9.17 14.14 32.65
CA THR A 476 10.49 14.53 32.15
C THR A 476 10.42 15.64 31.08
N SER A 477 9.26 15.84 30.43
CA SER A 477 9.06 16.85 29.40
C SER A 477 8.29 18.08 29.92
N PRO A 478 8.70 19.31 29.56
CA PRO A 478 7.90 20.52 29.83
C PRO A 478 6.60 20.58 29.03
N THR A 479 6.48 19.78 27.96
CA THR A 479 5.29 19.61 27.13
C THR A 479 5.10 18.12 26.82
N PRO A 480 4.09 17.42 27.39
CA PRO A 480 3.85 16.03 27.07
C PRO A 480 3.51 15.85 25.59
N ASP A 481 4.05 14.80 24.98
CA ASP A 481 3.73 14.42 23.61
C ASP A 481 2.26 14.02 23.51
N ARG A 482 1.52 14.72 22.64
CA ARG A 482 0.06 14.61 22.55
C ARG A 482 -0.42 13.17 22.34
N ARG A 483 0.24 12.39 21.47
CA ARG A 483 -0.15 10.98 21.25
C ARG A 483 -0.01 10.10 22.49
N LEU A 484 0.96 10.38 23.36
CA LEU A 484 1.17 9.62 24.59
C LEU A 484 0.11 9.99 25.66
N ALA A 485 -0.27 11.27 25.71
CA ALA A 485 -1.39 11.74 26.54
C ALA A 485 -2.74 11.18 26.04
N ASP A 486 -3.01 11.26 24.73
CA ASP A 486 -4.22 10.72 24.10
C ASP A 486 -4.31 9.19 24.29
N ALA A 487 -3.19 8.47 24.19
CA ALA A 487 -3.09 7.03 24.45
C ALA A 487 -3.41 6.66 25.91
N LEU A 488 -2.88 7.42 26.87
CA LEU A 488 -3.13 7.21 28.29
C LEU A 488 -4.59 7.48 28.67
N VAL A 489 -5.18 8.56 28.12
CA VAL A 489 -6.62 8.87 28.27
C VAL A 489 -7.49 7.77 27.66
N TYR A 490 -7.09 7.19 26.52
CA TYR A 490 -7.80 6.06 25.92
C TYR A 490 -7.78 4.80 26.80
N VAL A 491 -6.62 4.41 27.33
CA VAL A 491 -6.50 3.23 28.22
C VAL A 491 -7.25 3.43 29.54
N LEU A 492 -7.15 4.61 30.16
CA LEU A 492 -7.98 4.97 31.31
C LEU A 492 -9.47 4.91 30.96
N GLY A 493 -9.89 5.49 29.83
CA GLY A 493 -11.28 5.52 29.36
C GLY A 493 -11.85 4.15 28.98
N LYS A 494 -11.00 3.15 28.73
CA LYS A 494 -11.38 1.73 28.65
C LYS A 494 -11.55 1.14 30.07
N GLY A 495 -10.59 1.35 30.96
CA GLY A 495 -10.64 0.88 32.36
C GLY A 495 -11.86 1.38 33.15
N PHE A 496 -12.31 2.62 32.92
CA PHE A 496 -13.55 3.16 33.53
C PHE A 496 -14.85 2.51 33.02
N ARG A 497 -14.81 1.73 31.92
CA ARG A 497 -15.97 1.01 31.36
C ARG A 497 -16.04 -0.44 31.83
N GLU A 498 -14.92 -1.06 32.16
CA GLU A 498 -14.82 -2.46 32.56
C GLU A 498 -14.93 -2.61 34.09
N GLU A 499 -16.04 -3.17 34.59
CA GLU A 499 -16.38 -3.18 36.02
C GLU A 499 -15.28 -3.72 36.96
N LYS A 500 -14.42 -4.62 36.45
CA LYS A 500 -13.32 -5.23 37.22
C LYS A 500 -12.11 -4.30 37.41
N THR A 501 -11.92 -3.30 36.54
CA THR A 501 -10.72 -2.44 36.54
C THR A 501 -11.01 -1.00 36.99
N ILE A 502 -12.26 -0.66 37.31
CA ILE A 502 -12.67 0.70 37.72
C ILE A 502 -11.88 1.20 38.95
N GLN A 503 -11.71 0.36 39.98
CA GLN A 503 -11.01 0.78 41.20
C GLN A 503 -9.54 1.13 40.91
N ALA A 504 -8.79 0.22 40.27
CA ALA A 504 -7.41 0.45 39.88
C ALA A 504 -7.25 1.63 38.92
N SER A 505 -8.20 1.81 37.98
CA SER A 505 -8.22 2.97 37.06
C SER A 505 -8.43 4.29 37.80
N THR A 506 -9.24 4.28 38.87
CA THR A 506 -9.53 5.44 39.72
C THR A 506 -8.35 5.79 40.62
N GLU A 507 -7.67 4.79 41.19
CA GLU A 507 -6.48 4.98 42.02
C GLU A 507 -5.30 5.50 41.18
N ALA A 508 -5.05 4.87 40.03
CA ALA A 508 -3.97 5.27 39.13
C ALA A 508 -4.19 6.66 38.50
N SER A 509 -5.43 7.04 38.17
CA SER A 509 -5.73 8.39 37.67
C SER A 509 -5.57 9.46 38.76
N GLN A 510 -5.95 9.17 40.00
CA GLN A 510 -5.75 10.08 41.13
C GLN A 510 -4.26 10.27 41.44
N GLU A 511 -3.45 9.20 41.39
CA GLU A 511 -2.01 9.27 41.60
C GLU A 511 -1.32 10.10 40.49
N LEU A 512 -1.72 9.89 39.23
CA LEU A 512 -1.28 10.71 38.09
C LEU A 512 -1.61 12.19 38.29
N LEU A 513 -2.85 12.50 38.69
CA LEU A 513 -3.26 13.89 38.94
C LEU A 513 -2.43 14.52 40.06
N LEU A 514 -2.28 13.85 41.21
CA LEU A 514 -1.46 14.33 42.33
C LEU A 514 -0.03 14.66 41.91
N LYS A 515 0.62 13.74 41.18
CA LYS A 515 1.99 13.94 40.72
C LYS A 515 2.09 15.08 39.71
N ILE A 516 1.21 15.17 38.71
CA ILE A 516 1.18 16.31 37.77
C ILE A 516 0.92 17.64 38.50
N PHE A 517 -0.01 17.71 39.46
CA PHE A 517 -0.33 18.95 40.17
C PHE A 517 0.85 19.48 41.01
N SER A 518 1.77 18.61 41.44
CA SER A 518 2.98 18.99 42.18
C SER A 518 4.04 19.75 41.37
N HIS A 519 3.95 19.73 40.03
CA HIS A 519 4.85 20.52 39.18
C HIS A 519 4.44 22.00 39.12
N ASN A 520 5.40 22.89 39.41
CA ASN A 520 5.19 24.34 39.48
C ASN A 520 4.86 25.00 38.13
N THR A 521 5.22 24.38 37.00
CA THR A 521 5.00 24.90 35.65
C THR A 521 4.29 23.85 34.80
N LEU A 522 3.05 24.13 34.41
CA LEU A 522 2.23 23.25 33.58
C LEU A 522 1.87 23.96 32.27
N SER A 523 2.19 23.34 31.15
CA SER A 523 1.87 23.82 29.81
C SER A 523 0.43 23.47 29.40
N GLN A 524 -0.06 24.10 28.33
CA GLN A 524 -1.42 23.92 27.79
C GLN A 524 -1.78 22.44 27.53
N THR A 525 -0.81 21.61 27.13
CA THR A 525 -1.03 20.17 26.92
C THR A 525 -1.16 19.38 28.23
N TYR A 526 -0.49 19.76 29.32
CA TYR A 526 -0.77 19.21 30.65
C TYR A 526 -2.19 19.54 31.13
N LEU A 527 -2.64 20.78 30.92
CA LEU A 527 -3.99 21.19 31.33
C LEU A 527 -5.06 20.47 30.50
N SER A 528 -4.82 20.22 29.21
CA SER A 528 -5.70 19.38 28.37
C SER A 528 -5.73 17.91 28.82
N LEU A 529 -4.59 17.33 29.25
CA LEU A 529 -4.52 15.99 29.83
C LEU A 529 -5.29 15.91 31.16
N ILE A 530 -5.07 16.85 32.09
CA ILE A 530 -5.81 16.93 33.36
C ILE A 530 -7.32 17.03 33.11
N ALA A 531 -7.74 17.93 32.21
CA ALA A 531 -9.14 18.10 31.83
C ALA A 531 -9.74 16.80 31.26
N SER A 532 -8.99 16.08 30.42
CA SER A 532 -9.42 14.81 29.84
C SER A 532 -9.59 13.73 30.89
N VAL A 533 -8.67 13.61 31.86
CA VAL A 533 -8.78 12.65 32.98
C VAL A 533 -9.94 13.02 33.92
N LEU A 534 -10.11 14.30 34.26
CA LEU A 534 -11.25 14.77 35.07
C LEU A 534 -12.59 14.50 34.39
N ASN A 535 -12.68 14.69 33.06
CA ASN A 535 -13.88 14.35 32.30
C ASN A 535 -14.24 12.86 32.39
N LEU A 536 -13.28 11.93 32.44
CA LEU A 536 -13.56 10.50 32.65
C LEU A 536 -14.23 10.23 34.00
N HIS A 537 -13.78 10.90 35.07
CA HIS A 537 -14.43 10.80 36.38
C HIS A 537 -15.84 11.40 36.37
N TYR A 538 -16.05 12.57 35.76
CA TYR A 538 -17.37 13.18 35.61
C TYR A 538 -18.35 12.31 34.80
N ILE A 539 -17.88 11.60 33.78
CA ILE A 539 -18.70 10.67 32.99
C ILE A 539 -19.12 9.44 33.82
N ARG A 540 -18.35 9.05 34.85
CA ARG A 540 -18.63 7.86 35.67
C ARG A 540 -19.46 8.15 36.93
N ASP A 541 -19.02 9.09 37.77
CA ASP A 541 -19.80 9.59 38.91
C ASP A 541 -19.36 11.01 39.29
N PRO A 542 -20.12 12.05 38.89
CA PRO A 542 -19.86 13.44 39.26
C PRO A 542 -19.72 13.71 40.77
N LYS A 543 -20.31 12.87 41.63
CA LYS A 543 -20.30 13.07 43.09
C LYS A 543 -19.01 12.61 43.76
N GLN A 544 -18.21 11.81 43.08
CA GLN A 544 -16.94 11.27 43.60
C GLN A 544 -15.71 12.04 43.07
N VAL A 545 -15.90 13.09 42.27
CA VAL A 545 -14.83 13.97 41.82
C VAL A 545 -14.32 14.81 43.01
N SER A 546 -13.03 14.68 43.33
CA SER A 546 -12.43 15.41 44.46
C SER A 546 -12.28 16.90 44.16
N LYS A 547 -12.88 17.74 45.03
CA LYS A 547 -12.79 19.21 44.94
C LYS A 547 -11.35 19.73 44.86
N TYR A 548 -10.42 19.08 45.57
CA TYR A 548 -9.00 19.45 45.51
C TYR A 548 -8.45 19.47 44.07
N PHE A 549 -8.87 18.54 43.20
CA PHE A 549 -8.43 18.54 41.80
C PHE A 549 -9.20 19.53 40.93
N THR A 550 -10.49 19.76 41.16
CA THR A 550 -11.27 20.74 40.38
C THR A 550 -10.80 22.16 40.65
N ASP A 551 -10.54 22.47 41.92
CA ASP A 551 -10.15 23.81 42.36
C ASP A 551 -8.71 24.09 41.94
N SER A 552 -7.80 23.12 42.12
CA SER A 552 -6.41 23.19 41.63
C SER A 552 -6.31 23.26 40.11
N PHE A 553 -7.23 22.60 39.37
CA PHE A 553 -7.31 22.73 37.91
C PHE A 553 -7.79 24.13 37.52
N PHE A 554 -8.89 24.60 38.09
CA PHE A 554 -9.51 25.85 37.71
C PHE A 554 -8.63 27.06 38.05
N GLU A 555 -7.99 27.11 39.22
CA GLU A 555 -6.97 28.12 39.54
C GLU A 555 -5.86 28.17 38.50
N LYS A 556 -5.35 27.01 38.05
CA LYS A 556 -4.31 26.93 37.03
C LYS A 556 -4.82 27.32 35.62
N VAL A 557 -6.10 27.14 35.33
CA VAL A 557 -6.75 27.60 34.09
C VAL A 557 -7.03 29.10 34.08
N LYS A 558 -7.33 29.74 35.22
CA LYS A 558 -7.54 31.21 35.32
C LYS A 558 -6.36 32.03 34.78
N PHE A 559 -5.14 31.50 34.87
CA PHE A 559 -3.93 32.15 34.34
C PHE A 559 -3.67 31.91 32.84
N MET A 560 -4.50 31.11 32.15
CA MET A 560 -4.41 30.92 30.70
C MET A 560 -4.95 32.15 29.95
N THR A 561 -4.11 32.80 29.16
CA THR A 561 -4.50 33.98 28.37
C THR A 561 -5.06 33.68 26.97
N ASN A 562 -4.73 32.51 26.41
CA ASN A 562 -5.02 32.14 25.02
C ASN A 562 -5.60 30.73 24.90
N LEU A 563 -6.93 30.60 25.07
CA LEU A 563 -7.69 29.41 24.71
C LEU A 563 -7.80 29.26 23.18
N LYS A 564 -7.82 28.02 22.69
CA LYS A 564 -7.89 27.64 21.27
C LYS A 564 -8.99 26.62 21.03
N GLU A 565 -9.45 26.45 19.79
CA GLU A 565 -10.41 25.39 19.43
C GLU A 565 -9.95 23.99 19.89
N SER A 566 -8.63 23.74 19.82
CA SER A 566 -7.97 22.49 20.24
C SER A 566 -8.19 22.12 21.71
N ASP A 567 -8.56 23.08 22.55
CA ASP A 567 -8.70 22.91 24.01
C ASP A 567 -10.08 22.34 24.40
N SER A 568 -10.75 21.63 23.48
CA SER A 568 -12.14 21.17 23.64
C SER A 568 -12.37 20.29 24.88
N ALA A 569 -11.32 19.61 25.38
CA ALA A 569 -11.35 18.89 26.66
C ALA A 569 -11.44 19.83 27.88
N ILE A 570 -10.70 20.95 27.87
CA ILE A 570 -10.75 22.00 28.90
C ILE A 570 -12.15 22.60 28.94
N PHE A 571 -12.72 22.94 27.78
CA PHE A 571 -14.09 23.45 27.67
C PHE A 571 -15.15 22.49 28.26
N GLN A 572 -15.11 21.20 27.93
CA GLN A 572 -16.03 20.23 28.55
C GLN A 572 -15.79 20.06 30.06
N CYS A 573 -14.53 20.11 30.51
CA CYS A 573 -14.22 20.01 31.95
C CYS A 573 -14.73 21.23 32.73
N LEU A 574 -14.62 22.45 32.19
CA LEU A 574 -15.20 23.66 32.78
C LEU A 574 -16.73 23.59 32.84
N LYS A 575 -17.38 23.10 31.77
CA LYS A 575 -18.82 22.84 31.76
C LYS A 575 -19.22 21.85 32.87
N ASN A 576 -18.51 20.74 32.98
CA ASN A 576 -18.81 19.69 33.95
C ASN A 576 -18.59 20.15 35.40
N ILE A 577 -17.53 20.92 35.68
CA ILE A 577 -17.30 21.55 36.99
C ILE A 577 -18.44 22.50 37.33
N GLY A 578 -18.76 23.47 36.46
CA GLY A 578 -19.80 24.47 36.75
C GLY A 578 -21.23 23.91 36.82
N LEU A 579 -21.51 22.76 36.21
CA LEU A 579 -22.79 22.06 36.37
C LEU A 579 -22.92 21.34 37.72
N HIS A 580 -21.82 21.09 38.43
CA HIS A 580 -21.79 20.30 39.66
C HIS A 580 -21.31 21.05 40.91
N ASP A 581 -20.68 22.22 40.76
CA ASP A 581 -20.37 23.14 41.86
C ASP A 581 -20.90 24.56 41.57
N GLU A 582 -21.91 24.96 42.35
CA GLU A 582 -22.59 26.25 42.23
C GLU A 582 -21.68 27.45 42.54
N ILE A 583 -20.67 27.27 43.39
CA ILE A 583 -19.74 28.35 43.78
C ILE A 583 -18.78 28.61 42.61
N VAL A 584 -18.18 27.54 42.09
CA VAL A 584 -17.21 27.63 40.98
C VAL A 584 -17.90 28.03 39.66
N CYS A 585 -19.18 27.69 39.49
CA CYS A 585 -19.99 28.08 38.33
C CYS A 585 -19.96 29.59 38.03
N ALA A 586 -20.18 30.44 39.04
CA ALA A 586 -20.19 31.89 38.88
C ALA A 586 -18.81 32.44 38.45
N GLU A 587 -17.73 31.84 38.95
CA GLU A 587 -16.36 32.20 38.56
C GLU A 587 -16.02 31.75 37.14
N ILE A 588 -16.48 30.55 36.71
CA ILE A 588 -16.29 30.05 35.34
C ILE A 588 -17.01 30.94 34.31
N ILE A 589 -18.25 31.35 34.59
CA ILE A 589 -18.98 32.31 33.75
C ILE A 589 -18.19 33.63 33.64
N THR A 590 -17.70 34.15 34.77
CA THR A 590 -16.89 35.37 34.82
C THR A 590 -15.58 35.26 34.02
N PHE A 591 -14.93 34.09 34.05
CA PHE A 591 -13.72 33.80 33.28
C PHE A 591 -13.98 33.68 31.77
N LEU A 592 -15.10 33.09 31.34
CA LEU A 592 -15.43 32.92 29.92
C LEU A 592 -16.02 34.17 29.26
N GLN A 593 -16.66 35.07 30.03
CA GLN A 593 -17.32 36.28 29.52
C GLN A 593 -16.46 37.21 28.62
N PRO A 594 -15.14 37.37 28.83
CA PRO A 594 -14.28 38.14 27.91
C PRO A 594 -14.06 37.44 26.55
N HIS A 595 -14.23 36.13 26.46
CA HIS A 595 -14.03 35.34 25.23
C HIS A 595 -15.29 35.27 24.35
N THR A 596 -16.48 35.49 24.92
CA THR A 596 -17.76 35.51 24.19
C THR A 596 -17.98 36.80 23.39
N THR A 597 -17.30 37.89 23.77
CA THR A 597 -17.60 39.27 23.33
C THR A 597 -16.48 39.94 22.52
N LYS A 598 -15.20 39.57 22.71
CA LYS A 598 -14.08 40.18 21.98
C LYS A 598 -14.05 39.72 20.52
N GLY A 599 -14.13 40.68 19.59
CA GLY A 599 -14.09 40.41 18.15
C GLY A 599 -12.80 39.77 17.62
N ASN A 600 -11.68 39.90 18.36
CA ASN A 600 -10.37 39.36 18.01
C ASN A 600 -10.09 37.96 18.62
N VAL A 601 -11.14 37.21 18.95
CA VAL A 601 -11.07 35.81 19.43
C VAL A 601 -11.63 34.88 18.36
N ASP A 602 -10.98 33.74 18.15
CA ASP A 602 -11.41 32.65 17.26
C ASP A 602 -12.91 32.31 17.38
N LEU A 603 -13.57 32.02 16.25
CA LEU A 603 -15.01 31.82 16.16
C LEU A 603 -15.45 30.59 16.97
N ALA A 604 -14.76 29.46 16.79
CA ALA A 604 -15.08 28.22 17.49
C ALA A 604 -14.87 28.34 19.02
N VAL A 605 -13.88 29.13 19.46
CA VAL A 605 -13.68 29.47 20.87
C VAL A 605 -14.82 30.34 21.40
N ARG A 606 -15.25 31.34 20.62
CA ARG A 606 -16.33 32.27 20.97
C ARG A 606 -17.68 31.55 21.10
N GLU A 607 -17.95 30.60 20.21
CA GLU A 607 -19.17 29.78 20.19
C GLU A 607 -19.19 28.81 21.38
N LYS A 608 -18.16 27.95 21.54
CA LYS A 608 -18.05 27.04 22.70
C LYS A 608 -18.14 27.78 24.04
N SER A 609 -17.54 28.97 24.14
CA SER A 609 -17.65 29.80 25.36
C SER A 609 -19.07 30.31 25.61
N LYS A 610 -19.79 30.74 24.56
CA LYS A 610 -21.20 31.18 24.68
C LYS A 610 -22.11 30.02 25.07
N GLU A 611 -21.97 28.87 24.42
CA GLU A 611 -22.73 27.66 24.76
C GLU A 611 -22.56 27.28 26.22
N ILE A 612 -21.31 27.24 26.72
CA ILE A 612 -21.03 26.88 28.11
C ILE A 612 -21.63 27.89 29.07
N CYS A 613 -21.52 29.20 28.83
CA CYS A 613 -22.21 30.20 29.66
C CYS A 613 -23.73 30.00 29.66
N MET A 614 -24.35 29.60 28.54
CA MET A 614 -25.78 29.27 28.49
C MET A 614 -26.12 28.01 29.30
N TRP A 615 -25.34 26.92 29.17
CA TRP A 615 -25.51 25.70 29.98
C TRP A 615 -25.34 25.99 31.49
N LEU A 616 -24.43 26.89 31.86
CA LEU A 616 -24.17 27.28 33.25
C LEU A 616 -25.17 28.31 33.82
N THR A 617 -25.98 28.97 32.98
CA THR A 617 -26.99 29.95 33.44
C THR A 617 -28.13 29.29 34.24
N ASN A 618 -28.40 28.00 34.03
CA ASN A 618 -29.35 27.22 34.85
C ASN A 618 -28.88 25.75 34.97
N PRO A 619 -27.98 25.44 35.91
CA PRO A 619 -27.34 24.12 35.98
C PRO A 619 -28.33 22.99 36.30
N GLU A 620 -29.38 23.24 37.10
CA GLU A 620 -30.42 22.23 37.36
C GLU A 620 -31.20 21.82 36.11
N LEU A 621 -31.54 22.79 35.24
CA LEU A 621 -32.26 22.53 34.01
C LEU A 621 -31.34 21.82 33.01
N SER A 622 -30.09 22.28 32.91
CA SER A 622 -29.04 21.65 32.10
C SER A 622 -28.79 20.19 32.48
N LEU A 623 -28.66 19.87 33.78
CA LEU A 623 -28.52 18.49 34.25
C LEU A 623 -29.77 17.63 33.98
N ARG A 624 -30.97 18.24 33.98
CA ARG A 624 -32.22 17.55 33.58
C ARG A 624 -32.25 17.26 32.08
N VAL A 625 -31.77 18.18 31.23
CA VAL A 625 -31.66 17.98 29.78
C VAL A 625 -30.64 16.88 29.44
N ILE A 626 -29.44 16.91 30.04
CA ILE A 626 -28.39 15.91 29.82
C ILE A 626 -28.88 14.51 30.21
N LYS A 627 -29.43 14.35 31.42
CA LYS A 627 -30.01 13.06 31.86
C LYS A 627 -31.15 12.60 30.96
N ARG A 628 -31.97 13.52 30.43
CA ARG A 628 -33.04 13.18 29.50
C ARG A 628 -32.51 12.72 28.14
N GLN A 629 -31.40 13.29 27.67
CA GLN A 629 -30.71 12.88 26.45
C GLN A 629 -30.06 11.49 26.63
N GLU A 630 -29.42 11.23 27.76
CA GLU A 630 -28.91 9.89 28.13
C GLU A 630 -30.04 8.86 28.25
N ASP A 631 -31.18 9.22 28.85
CA ASP A 631 -32.40 8.40 28.90
C ASP A 631 -32.86 8.01 27.48
N ILE A 632 -32.84 8.96 26.54
CA ILE A 632 -33.28 8.76 25.15
C ILE A 632 -32.29 7.89 24.36
N LEU A 633 -30.98 8.05 24.60
CA LEU A 633 -29.93 7.25 23.93
C LEU A 633 -29.86 5.81 24.45
N ASN A 634 -30.07 5.62 25.76
CA ASN A 634 -30.00 4.29 26.39
C ASN A 634 -31.30 3.48 26.22
N ARG A 635 -32.44 4.15 26.04
CA ARG A 635 -33.71 3.49 25.67
C ARG A 635 -33.72 3.25 24.17
N LYS A 636 -34.10 2.04 23.74
CA LYS A 636 -34.55 1.80 22.35
C LYS A 636 -35.94 2.42 22.14
N VAL A 637 -36.01 3.76 22.15
CA VAL A 637 -37.25 4.48 21.85
C VAL A 637 -37.55 4.30 20.37
N THR A 638 -38.65 3.61 20.06
CA THR A 638 -39.14 3.56 18.68
C THR A 638 -39.64 4.93 18.27
N LEU A 639 -38.95 5.57 17.31
CA LEU A 639 -39.37 6.86 16.78
C LEU A 639 -40.50 6.65 15.78
N ASP A 640 -41.70 7.05 16.16
CA ASP A 640 -42.84 7.12 15.25
C ASP A 640 -42.72 8.37 14.37
N LEU A 641 -42.01 8.21 13.25
CA LEU A 641 -41.86 9.23 12.21
C LEU A 641 -43.18 9.62 11.54
N THR A 642 -44.27 8.87 11.79
CA THR A 642 -45.60 9.17 11.25
C THR A 642 -46.43 10.10 12.15
N LEU A 643 -45.92 10.45 13.34
CA LEU A 643 -46.53 11.35 14.32
C LEU A 643 -47.95 10.94 14.75
N SER A 644 -48.22 9.64 14.86
CA SER A 644 -49.57 9.08 15.08
C SER A 644 -50.24 9.47 16.40
N PHE A 645 -49.52 10.10 17.35
CA PHE A 645 -50.15 10.75 18.51
C PHE A 645 -51.02 11.96 18.12
N LEU A 646 -50.78 12.54 16.93
CA LEU A 646 -51.63 13.55 16.33
C LEU A 646 -52.87 12.94 15.65
N ASP A 647 -52.96 11.60 15.48
CA ASP A 647 -54.00 10.88 14.71
C ASP A 647 -55.42 10.93 15.30
N LYS A 648 -55.62 11.79 16.32
CA LYS A 648 -56.93 12.27 16.77
C LYS A 648 -57.16 13.76 16.52
N TYR A 649 -56.16 14.61 16.80
CA TYR A 649 -56.31 16.07 16.75
C TYR A 649 -56.73 16.60 15.37
N VAL A 650 -56.17 16.06 14.28
CA VAL A 650 -56.55 16.50 12.93
C VAL A 650 -57.91 15.94 12.50
N VAL A 651 -58.36 14.76 12.93
CA VAL A 651 -59.75 14.29 12.69
C VAL A 651 -60.73 15.16 13.46
N ASP A 652 -60.51 15.37 14.76
CA ASP A 652 -61.33 16.28 15.57
C ASP A 652 -61.37 17.68 14.92
N SER A 653 -60.27 18.15 14.30
CA SER A 653 -60.23 19.43 13.57
C SER A 653 -61.02 19.40 12.24
N LEU A 654 -60.86 18.37 11.42
CA LEU A 654 -61.52 18.23 10.12
C LEU A 654 -63.04 18.04 10.28
N GLU A 655 -63.48 17.24 11.26
CA GLU A 655 -64.90 17.07 11.59
C GLU A 655 -65.54 18.38 12.10
N ASN A 656 -64.76 19.24 12.78
CA ASN A 656 -65.17 20.60 13.13
C ASN A 656 -65.01 21.62 11.97
N GLY A 657 -64.82 21.16 10.74
CA GLY A 657 -64.83 22.00 9.54
C GLY A 657 -63.49 22.67 9.18
N ALA A 658 -62.37 22.23 9.75
CA ALA A 658 -61.07 22.64 9.24
C ALA A 658 -60.86 22.16 7.79
N ILE A 659 -60.21 22.98 6.97
CA ILE A 659 -59.99 22.65 5.55
C ILE A 659 -58.95 21.52 5.44
N PRO A 660 -59.21 20.42 4.71
CA PRO A 660 -58.23 19.38 4.46
C PRO A 660 -56.90 19.93 3.93
N TYR A 661 -55.78 19.48 4.51
CA TYR A 661 -54.46 19.90 4.07
C TYR A 661 -54.23 19.48 2.61
N LYS A 662 -54.26 20.46 1.71
CA LYS A 662 -53.87 20.27 0.32
C LYS A 662 -52.34 20.35 0.25
N PRO A 663 -51.62 19.25 -0.01
CA PRO A 663 -50.19 19.34 -0.27
C PRO A 663 -49.96 20.26 -1.47
N PHE A 664 -48.88 21.03 -1.44
CA PHE A 664 -48.59 22.06 -2.45
C PHE A 664 -48.51 21.42 -3.84
N SER A 665 -49.54 21.65 -4.67
CA SER A 665 -49.76 20.88 -5.89
C SER A 665 -48.87 21.36 -7.02
N VAL A 666 -47.64 20.81 -7.04
CA VAL A 666 -46.74 20.62 -8.19
C VAL A 666 -47.00 21.57 -9.37
N VAL A 667 -46.37 22.75 -9.32
CA VAL A 667 -46.00 23.43 -10.57
C VAL A 667 -44.97 22.54 -11.28
N MET A 668 -45.05 22.43 -12.60
CA MET A 668 -44.41 21.37 -13.38
C MET A 668 -42.90 21.23 -13.17
N GLY A 669 -42.44 19.98 -13.01
CA GLY A 669 -41.03 19.60 -13.00
C GLY A 669 -40.64 18.74 -11.78
N ASN A 670 -39.92 17.63 -12.04
CA ASN A 670 -39.27 16.76 -11.05
C ASN A 670 -40.15 15.83 -10.19
N THR A 671 -40.92 14.96 -10.86
CA THR A 671 -41.36 13.68 -10.30
C THR A 671 -40.18 12.70 -10.16
N SER A 672 -39.25 12.98 -9.23
CA SER A 672 -38.05 12.17 -9.00
C SER A 672 -37.54 12.15 -7.56
N ILE A 673 -38.06 13.00 -6.67
CA ILE A 673 -37.56 13.13 -5.30
C ILE A 673 -38.16 12.08 -4.34
N LEU A 674 -39.46 11.76 -4.48
CA LEU A 674 -40.15 10.84 -3.57
C LEU A 674 -39.75 9.37 -3.77
N ASP A 675 -39.50 8.93 -5.01
CA ASP A 675 -39.04 7.57 -5.28
C ASP A 675 -37.56 7.39 -4.90
N LYS A 676 -36.70 8.40 -5.13
CA LYS A 676 -35.29 8.33 -4.68
C LYS A 676 -35.14 8.27 -3.16
N LEU A 677 -36.01 8.93 -2.40
CA LEU A 677 -36.09 8.78 -0.94
C LEU A 677 -36.53 7.37 -0.49
N SER A 678 -36.98 6.51 -1.41
CA SER A 678 -37.35 5.12 -1.13
C SER A 678 -36.29 4.10 -1.56
N SER A 679 -35.39 4.45 -2.50
CA SER A 679 -34.31 3.57 -2.99
C SER A 679 -32.92 3.90 -2.43
N ASP A 680 -32.57 5.18 -2.32
CA ASP A 680 -31.21 5.62 -2.03
C ASP A 680 -31.04 6.05 -0.57
N VAL A 681 -30.79 5.07 0.31
CA VAL A 681 -30.28 5.31 1.67
C VAL A 681 -28.85 4.82 1.79
N GLN A 682 -27.93 5.51 1.11
CA GLN A 682 -26.53 5.58 1.53
C GLN A 682 -26.34 6.71 2.54
N GLU A 683 -25.29 6.58 3.36
CA GLU A 683 -25.11 7.38 4.58
C GLU A 683 -24.85 8.86 4.27
N THR A 684 -25.78 9.73 4.66
CA THR A 684 -25.60 11.19 4.62
C THR A 684 -25.75 11.76 6.03
N GLN A 685 -24.67 12.36 6.53
CA GLN A 685 -24.60 12.89 7.90
C GLN A 685 -25.32 14.25 7.99
N TRP A 686 -26.31 14.36 8.88
CA TRP A 686 -27.02 15.61 9.12
C TRP A 686 -26.26 16.48 10.13
N ASN A 687 -25.46 17.43 9.62
CA ASN A 687 -24.84 18.47 10.45
C ASN A 687 -25.89 19.45 10.99
N THR A 688 -26.00 19.55 12.31
CA THR A 688 -26.92 20.49 12.98
C THR A 688 -26.20 21.75 13.46
N ASN A 689 -26.10 22.76 12.60
CA ASN A 689 -25.80 24.13 13.03
C ASN A 689 -27.10 24.86 13.43
N PRO A 690 -27.14 25.58 14.57
CA PRO A 690 -28.30 26.40 14.94
C PRO A 690 -28.20 27.81 14.34
N SER A 691 -29.04 28.14 13.36
CA SER A 691 -29.17 29.50 12.82
C SER A 691 -30.50 30.15 13.20
N THR A 692 -30.43 31.29 13.90
CA THR A 692 -31.57 32.18 14.13
C THR A 692 -31.81 33.07 12.91
N GLY A 693 -33.04 33.12 12.40
CA GLY A 693 -33.37 33.92 11.21
C GLY A 693 -33.79 35.37 11.50
N SER A 694 -33.36 36.28 10.63
CA SER A 694 -33.99 37.57 10.35
C SER A 694 -33.48 38.07 9.00
N ASP A 695 -34.33 38.14 7.99
CA ASP A 695 -33.99 38.64 6.65
C ASP A 695 -33.86 40.17 6.61
N ASP A 696 -32.97 40.69 5.77
CA ASP A 696 -33.29 41.80 4.84
C ASP A 696 -32.16 42.08 3.81
N GLY A 697 -32.54 42.32 2.56
CA GLY A 697 -31.84 43.27 1.67
C GLY A 697 -30.58 42.89 0.86
N HIS A 698 -30.78 42.50 -0.40
CA HIS A 698 -29.99 42.90 -1.60
C HIS A 698 -28.55 42.38 -1.88
N SER A 699 -28.48 41.39 -2.78
CA SER A 699 -27.62 41.32 -4.00
C SER A 699 -26.12 41.67 -3.97
N SER A 700 -25.26 40.66 -4.19
CA SER A 700 -24.28 40.59 -5.32
C SER A 700 -23.44 39.29 -5.25
N THR A 701 -22.59 39.03 -6.26
CA THR A 701 -21.86 37.75 -6.48
C THR A 701 -20.36 37.88 -6.10
N PRO A 702 -19.46 36.90 -6.34
CA PRO A 702 -18.90 36.12 -5.22
C PRO A 702 -17.37 36.21 -5.07
N SER A 703 -16.82 35.70 -3.96
CA SER A 703 -15.38 35.46 -3.82
C SER A 703 -15.01 34.19 -3.04
N THR A 704 -14.07 33.49 -3.67
CA THR A 704 -13.27 32.31 -3.29
C THR A 704 -12.84 32.21 -1.82
N GLY A 705 -12.87 30.98 -1.27
CA GLY A 705 -12.29 30.63 0.03
C GLY A 705 -11.98 29.14 0.16
N THR A 706 -10.70 28.78 0.12
CA THR A 706 -10.16 27.40 0.15
C THR A 706 -10.61 26.57 1.35
N GLY A 707 -10.88 25.28 1.12
CA GLY A 707 -11.27 24.32 2.16
C GLY A 707 -10.11 23.85 3.06
N LEU A 708 -10.45 23.09 4.11
CA LEU A 708 -9.50 22.46 5.02
C LEU A 708 -9.92 21.02 5.33
N THR A 709 -8.97 20.09 5.31
CA THR A 709 -9.18 18.69 5.73
C THR A 709 -9.12 18.57 7.25
N SER A 710 -10.01 17.76 7.85
CA SER A 710 -9.96 17.49 9.29
C SER A 710 -10.24 16.02 9.64
N VAL A 711 -9.55 15.56 10.67
CA VAL A 711 -9.43 14.14 11.08
C VAL A 711 -10.75 13.61 11.61
N THR A 712 -11.17 12.44 11.12
CA THR A 712 -12.35 11.71 11.60
C THR A 712 -12.17 11.22 13.04
N SER A 713 -12.86 11.87 13.98
CA SER A 713 -13.15 11.27 15.28
C SER A 713 -14.49 10.52 15.20
N GLN A 714 -14.47 9.21 15.44
CA GLN A 714 -15.67 8.37 15.33
C GLN A 714 -16.62 8.60 16.51
N SER A 715 -17.46 9.63 16.39
CA SER A 715 -18.72 9.72 17.14
C SER A 715 -19.78 8.92 16.38
N SER A 716 -20.13 7.72 16.88
CA SER A 716 -21.02 6.78 16.20
C SER A 716 -22.50 7.17 16.31
N ASN A 717 -22.85 8.36 15.82
CA ASN A 717 -24.22 8.89 15.76
C ASN A 717 -25.01 8.31 14.56
N VAL A 718 -25.01 6.98 14.43
CA VAL A 718 -25.88 6.28 13.47
C VAL A 718 -27.22 6.02 14.15
N LEU A 719 -28.29 6.63 13.64
CA LEU A 719 -29.66 6.26 14.00
C LEU A 719 -29.92 4.82 13.56
N ASN A 720 -29.81 3.89 14.50
CA ASN A 720 -29.93 2.46 14.25
C ASN A 720 -31.29 2.15 13.60
N ARG A 721 -31.28 1.57 12.39
CA ARG A 721 -32.50 1.36 11.56
C ARG A 721 -33.57 0.53 12.28
N SER A 722 -33.19 -0.23 13.32
CA SER A 722 -34.06 -0.97 14.24
C SER A 722 -34.83 -0.10 15.26
N MET A 723 -34.66 1.22 15.29
CA MET A 723 -35.46 2.16 16.10
C MET A 723 -36.65 2.75 15.35
N ILE A 724 -36.86 2.39 14.08
CA ILE A 724 -38.06 2.77 13.33
C ILE A 724 -39.13 1.72 13.63
N ALA A 725 -40.27 2.12 14.19
CA ALA A 725 -41.45 1.26 14.26
C ALA A 725 -42.16 1.24 12.90
N ASN A 726 -42.71 0.09 12.52
CA ASN A 726 -43.67 0.00 11.42
C ASN A 726 -45.06 0.49 11.87
N THR A 727 -45.13 1.72 12.37
CA THR A 727 -46.40 2.43 12.63
C THR A 727 -47.02 2.86 11.30
N LYS A 728 -48.17 2.29 10.97
CA LYS A 728 -49.06 2.85 9.96
C LYS A 728 -49.77 4.05 10.60
N SER A 729 -49.53 5.28 10.12
CA SER A 729 -50.45 6.40 10.41
C SER A 729 -51.84 6.10 9.82
N VAL A 730 -52.87 6.73 10.39
CA VAL A 730 -54.21 6.14 10.59
C VAL A 730 -55.33 6.88 9.83
N TRP A 731 -55.01 7.98 9.15
CA TRP A 731 -55.97 8.99 8.72
C TRP A 731 -57.04 8.60 7.68
N SER A 732 -58.30 8.85 8.04
CA SER A 732 -59.46 9.15 7.17
C SER A 732 -60.48 9.95 8.02
N THR A 733 -61.47 10.69 7.50
CA THR A 733 -62.29 10.45 6.31
C THR A 733 -61.97 11.31 5.07
N GLU A 734 -61.28 12.45 5.20
CA GLU A 734 -60.90 13.32 4.06
C GLU A 734 -59.39 13.27 3.72
N GLY A 735 -58.80 12.08 3.86
CA GLY A 735 -57.36 11.77 3.69
C GLY A 735 -56.76 11.23 5.01
N ARG A 736 -55.71 10.40 5.05
CA ARG A 736 -54.88 9.75 4.01
C ARG A 736 -54.29 8.41 4.54
N ILE A 737 -54.76 7.26 4.06
CA ILE A 737 -53.93 6.15 3.51
C ILE A 737 -54.73 5.30 2.52
N ARG A 738 -54.04 4.64 1.58
CA ARG A 738 -54.44 3.34 1.01
C ARG A 738 -53.22 2.46 0.72
N GLN A 739 -53.22 1.25 1.26
CA GLN A 739 -52.73 0.04 0.60
C GLN A 739 -53.67 -1.11 0.97
N LYS A 740 -53.84 -2.09 0.07
CA LYS A 740 -54.72 -3.25 0.28
C LYS A 740 -54.01 -4.33 1.11
N SER A 741 -54.80 -5.11 1.86
CA SER A 741 -54.34 -6.23 2.66
C SER A 741 -54.38 -7.57 1.90
N GLU A 742 -53.39 -8.42 2.15
CA GLU A 742 -53.53 -9.87 1.97
C GLU A 742 -54.34 -10.49 3.14
N GLY A 743 -54.65 -11.78 3.04
CA GLY A 743 -55.76 -12.45 3.71
C GLY A 743 -55.85 -12.36 5.24
N GLU A 744 -57.09 -12.42 5.72
CA GLU A 744 -57.58 -13.62 6.43
C GLU A 744 -59.12 -13.73 6.36
N GLU A 745 -59.66 -14.88 6.74
CA GLU A 745 -61.06 -15.27 6.52
C GLU A 745 -61.97 -15.03 7.73
N SER A 746 -63.30 -14.93 7.51
CA SER A 746 -64.25 -15.82 8.21
C SER A 746 -65.70 -15.78 7.69
N ILE A 747 -66.16 -16.94 7.22
CA ILE A 747 -67.52 -17.49 7.39
C ILE A 747 -68.71 -16.67 6.83
N LYS A 748 -69.17 -17.05 5.62
CA LYS A 748 -70.60 -17.38 5.39
C LYS A 748 -70.86 -18.28 4.16
N SER A 749 -70.73 -19.59 4.40
CA SER A 749 -71.48 -20.71 3.81
C SER A 749 -72.15 -20.59 2.40
N ARG A 750 -71.65 -21.46 1.49
CA ARG A 750 -72.40 -22.45 0.68
C ARG A 750 -72.84 -22.09 -0.76
N VAL A 751 -72.86 -23.16 -1.59
CA VAL A 751 -73.40 -23.34 -2.97
C VAL A 751 -72.39 -23.20 -4.13
N ASP A 752 -71.68 -24.31 -4.35
CA ASP A 752 -71.61 -25.08 -5.61
C ASP A 752 -71.18 -24.47 -6.97
N SER A 753 -69.94 -24.82 -7.33
CA SER A 753 -69.60 -25.58 -8.57
C SER A 753 -69.33 -24.87 -9.92
N ALA A 754 -68.85 -25.70 -10.87
CA ALA A 754 -68.76 -25.50 -12.33
C ALA A 754 -67.75 -24.49 -12.91
N SER A 755 -66.54 -25.01 -13.18
CA SER A 755 -65.82 -24.97 -14.46
C SER A 755 -66.06 -23.85 -15.51
N GLN A 756 -64.94 -23.33 -16.02
CA GLN A 756 -64.65 -22.93 -17.42
C GLN A 756 -65.40 -23.74 -18.51
N PRO A 757 -65.54 -23.29 -19.80
CA PRO A 757 -64.48 -22.63 -20.60
C PRO A 757 -64.90 -21.63 -21.72
N VAL A 758 -63.92 -21.30 -22.60
CA VAL A 758 -64.00 -20.87 -24.03
C VAL A 758 -63.98 -19.37 -24.37
N GLY A 759 -63.17 -19.00 -25.38
CA GLY A 759 -63.31 -17.78 -26.20
C GLY A 759 -62.32 -16.64 -25.91
N SER A 760 -61.04 -16.58 -26.33
CA SER A 760 -60.29 -16.98 -27.55
C SER A 760 -60.23 -15.94 -28.68
N LEU A 761 -59.00 -15.64 -29.16
CA LEU A 761 -58.63 -14.94 -30.41
C LEU A 761 -58.80 -13.38 -30.38
N GLN A 762 -58.01 -12.57 -31.11
CA GLN A 762 -57.03 -12.88 -32.16
C GLN A 762 -55.92 -11.80 -32.38
N GLY A 763 -54.70 -12.25 -32.74
CA GLY A 763 -53.68 -11.48 -33.50
C GLY A 763 -52.72 -10.55 -32.72
N THR A 764 -51.52 -10.18 -33.23
CA THR A 764 -50.76 -10.68 -34.42
C THR A 764 -49.32 -10.09 -34.47
N LEU A 765 -48.33 -10.84 -34.99
CA LEU A 765 -47.05 -10.39 -35.65
C LEU A 765 -46.02 -9.62 -34.77
N LEU A 766 -44.73 -10.00 -34.63
CA LEU A 766 -43.55 -10.19 -35.54
C LEU A 766 -42.67 -8.93 -35.73
N GLY A 767 -41.34 -9.12 -35.86
CA GLY A 767 -40.29 -8.08 -35.93
C GLY A 767 -39.68 -7.80 -34.54
N ASP A 768 -38.41 -8.08 -34.19
CA ASP A 768 -37.13 -8.29 -34.90
C ASP A 768 -36.40 -7.00 -35.37
N GLU A 769 -35.10 -6.91 -35.03
CA GLU A 769 -34.02 -6.10 -35.67
C GLU A 769 -34.16 -4.54 -35.62
N GLU A 770 -33.13 -3.67 -35.69
CA GLU A 770 -31.67 -3.71 -35.43
C GLU A 770 -31.14 -2.25 -35.32
N GLU A 771 -29.83 -2.04 -35.04
CA GLU A 771 -29.04 -0.81 -35.38
C GLU A 771 -29.49 0.57 -34.80
N GLU A 772 -28.77 1.69 -34.98
CA GLU A 772 -27.37 2.04 -34.62
C GLU A 772 -27.28 3.59 -34.48
N ASP A 773 -26.15 4.13 -33.97
CA ASP A 773 -25.60 5.49 -34.27
C ASP A 773 -26.42 6.78 -33.93
N GLU A 774 -25.86 8.00 -33.78
CA GLU A 774 -24.48 8.51 -33.61
C GLU A 774 -24.51 9.95 -32.97
N VAL A 775 -23.34 10.53 -32.64
CA VAL A 775 -22.95 11.98 -32.77
C VAL A 775 -23.83 13.10 -32.15
N THR A 776 -23.37 14.15 -31.43
CA THR A 776 -22.16 14.59 -30.68
C THR A 776 -22.67 15.65 -29.64
N GLU A 777 -21.96 16.54 -28.92
CA GLU A 777 -20.56 17.01 -28.79
C GLU A 777 -20.37 17.68 -27.40
N GLY A 778 -19.21 18.31 -27.13
CA GLY A 778 -19.13 19.47 -26.22
C GLY A 778 -18.45 19.27 -24.84
N SER A 779 -17.12 19.14 -24.85
CA SER A 779 -16.14 20.03 -24.18
C SER A 779 -16.54 20.82 -22.90
N VAL A 780 -15.71 20.97 -21.85
CA VAL A 780 -14.25 20.70 -21.71
C VAL A 780 -13.80 20.71 -20.22
N GLU A 781 -12.63 20.10 -19.94
CA GLU A 781 -11.67 20.24 -18.81
C GLU A 781 -12.14 20.52 -17.35
N LEU A 782 -11.66 19.68 -16.41
CA LEU A 782 -10.82 20.07 -15.26
C LEU A 782 -10.45 18.82 -14.42
N ALA A 783 -9.30 18.18 -14.71
CA ALA A 783 -8.88 16.94 -14.03
C ALA A 783 -7.34 16.72 -13.97
N ASP A 784 -6.52 17.75 -14.17
CA ASP A 784 -5.06 17.67 -14.00
C ASP A 784 -4.65 18.21 -12.63
N GLU A 785 -4.05 17.33 -11.81
CA GLU A 785 -3.12 17.56 -10.68
C GLU A 785 -2.90 16.23 -9.92
N ALA A 786 -3.94 15.38 -9.85
CA ALA A 786 -3.88 14.08 -9.15
C ALA A 786 -3.15 12.96 -9.92
N GLN A 787 -2.90 13.12 -11.23
CA GLN A 787 -2.22 12.09 -12.04
C GLN A 787 -0.68 12.20 -12.06
N GLU A 788 -0.09 13.35 -11.71
CA GLU A 788 1.36 13.54 -11.86
C GLU A 788 2.14 12.70 -10.83
N ASP A 789 1.63 12.61 -9.61
CA ASP A 789 2.26 11.88 -8.50
C ASP A 789 2.26 10.34 -8.71
N GLU A 790 1.34 9.81 -9.53
CA GLU A 790 1.39 8.41 -10.00
C GLU A 790 2.19 8.25 -11.30
N LYS A 791 2.16 9.24 -12.20
CA LYS A 791 3.01 9.27 -13.40
C LYS A 791 4.50 9.30 -13.04
N GLU A 792 4.94 10.05 -12.03
CA GLU A 792 6.35 10.03 -11.57
C GLU A 792 6.75 8.66 -11.00
N LYS A 793 5.91 8.03 -10.16
CA LYS A 793 6.16 6.69 -9.62
C LYS A 793 6.16 5.63 -10.74
N GLY A 794 5.30 5.79 -11.75
CA GLY A 794 5.31 5.00 -12.99
C GLY A 794 6.58 5.23 -13.83
N LEU A 795 7.07 6.47 -13.90
CA LEU A 795 8.31 6.80 -14.59
C LEU A 795 9.51 6.17 -13.88
N GLU A 796 9.67 6.38 -12.57
CA GLU A 796 10.76 5.77 -11.79
C GLU A 796 10.74 4.25 -11.89
N THR A 797 9.58 3.60 -11.71
CA THR A 797 9.49 2.13 -11.83
C THR A 797 9.77 1.65 -13.24
N SER A 798 9.32 2.34 -14.30
CA SER A 798 9.65 1.97 -15.68
C SER A 798 11.13 2.19 -16.04
N VAL A 799 11.78 3.23 -15.49
CA VAL A 799 13.22 3.49 -15.64
C VAL A 799 14.04 2.44 -14.90
N ILE A 800 13.60 2.04 -13.69
CA ILE A 800 14.22 0.95 -12.93
C ILE A 800 14.06 -0.38 -13.66
N GLN A 801 12.88 -0.68 -14.21
CA GLN A 801 12.64 -1.90 -15.00
C GLN A 801 13.48 -1.91 -16.29
N ARG A 802 13.53 -0.81 -17.07
CA ARG A 802 14.40 -0.67 -18.25
C ARG A 802 15.88 -0.83 -17.90
N SER A 803 16.32 -0.27 -16.78
CA SER A 803 17.68 -0.41 -16.28
C SER A 803 18.02 -1.86 -15.90
N GLN A 804 17.11 -2.57 -15.24
CA GLN A 804 17.26 -3.99 -14.91
C GLN A 804 17.19 -4.87 -16.15
N LEU A 805 16.35 -4.54 -17.14
CA LEU A 805 16.21 -5.27 -18.39
C LEU A 805 17.45 -5.10 -19.29
N THR A 806 18.02 -3.90 -19.40
CA THR A 806 19.30 -3.70 -20.10
C THR A 806 20.47 -4.38 -19.37
N GLN A 807 20.51 -4.39 -18.04
CA GLN A 807 21.49 -5.20 -17.30
C GLN A 807 21.30 -6.71 -17.53
N ALA A 808 20.07 -7.21 -17.54
CA ALA A 808 19.75 -8.61 -17.82
C ALA A 808 20.11 -9.02 -19.26
N LEU A 809 19.89 -8.13 -20.24
CA LEU A 809 20.29 -8.34 -21.64
C LEU A 809 21.81 -8.38 -21.80
N LEU A 810 22.56 -7.50 -21.11
CA LEU A 810 24.02 -7.53 -21.10
C LEU A 810 24.56 -8.82 -20.45
N ALA A 811 23.94 -9.29 -19.36
CA ALA A 811 24.25 -10.60 -18.78
C ALA A 811 23.92 -11.76 -19.75
N GLY A 812 22.77 -11.68 -20.45
CA GLY A 812 22.33 -12.66 -21.46
C GLY A 812 23.17 -12.72 -22.74
N LEU A 813 24.10 -11.78 -22.91
CA LEU A 813 25.15 -11.77 -23.95
C LEU A 813 26.47 -12.39 -23.48
N GLY A 814 26.54 -12.93 -22.25
CA GLY A 814 27.76 -13.52 -21.69
C GLY A 814 28.74 -12.50 -21.11
N MET A 815 28.35 -11.23 -20.97
CA MET A 815 29.19 -10.16 -20.42
C MET A 815 29.10 -10.05 -18.89
N THR A 816 28.97 -11.18 -18.20
CA THR A 816 29.16 -11.25 -16.74
C THR A 816 30.65 -11.24 -16.43
N ARG A 817 31.13 -10.30 -15.60
CA ARG A 817 32.43 -10.43 -14.94
C ARG A 817 32.24 -10.82 -13.48
N THR A 818 33.08 -11.73 -13.01
CA THR A 818 33.15 -12.16 -11.61
C THR A 818 33.78 -11.06 -10.75
N LYS A 819 33.12 -10.74 -9.63
CA LYS A 819 33.47 -9.71 -8.62
C LYS A 819 33.22 -8.28 -9.07
#